data_AF-A0A3N5K0K4-F1
#
_entry.id   AF-A0A3N5K0K4-F1
#
_cell.length_a   1.000
_cell.length_b   1.000
_cell.length_c   1.000
_cell.angle_alpha   90.00
_cell.angle_beta   90.00
_cell.angle_gamma   90.00
#
_symmetry.space_group_name_H-M   'P 1'
#
loop_
_entity.id
_entity.type
_entity.pdbx_description
1 polymer ?
#
loop_
_entity_poly.entity_id
_entity_poly.type
_entity_poly.pdbx_seq_one_letter_code
_entity_poly.pdbx_strand_id
1 'polypeptide(L)'
;MDPFCCAYDAPYISHSSQYVRIRIGLFKNEVTSVIRIFISIPCGVICKIVNQSGDAIVKNIYRLLILLSFNIVLIAAGSSAASGTVLQGEETLQVSPLSKGVSIYELDNGLKVLLIENPALPAVGVNVAIKIGSAYETFSTSGMCHMLEHLLFNGTSSRTQKQLYDDVDRIGGYNNASTAEFYTNFMMVMPAENMKKGMEIQSDMLFNSIIPPDKVEKEKGIVLEEISKSLANPDEQLERNTLAILYPGHALSLPTLGTYSTVQGLTRNAIYDFYKNNYVPNNMILTVIGSFQTKAVLPLLKEIYGKAKPGQVLRESNTEWATGFQKPASIEYSQKVFHRFYDGDDIVLQVYFSIPAGEPSDYYRLFSTVIDKNKDALQTQLKGDFPKNIKTLKLTSRLSHLGNYLEAVVTLKNEVPFDSVVHAVSAKLAGLNFTLAPEIVKAEITRERTEFVKNIEKPHMFGIYNTNELVKEGLESVLASFSGRDASAAAGDLAVLKIGTPRFVVLQMPSVKQEKENTGTKNVTKYFKDEAVGKNLMVVQNEAANLLAIHYLVKQKAVYESNYGRDASKILHECFDQRLKSDANQKASRQYGFTFTVNDNPFIPMDDIYLHPDFGYLRAEGLADDVAGAVNYLNFQIKNFTPTEEEFKKAVEKYKGISMMLMGGDKSKKLFDDAYKALVYEPDSSAQHQPALTYDGLVAFTKVYFTPSNMIISVVSPMNPDSVNALFDQLGYSPVTGEPAVSTRTLVLPAKPASIEKQGSGERAYAFWGFINPIDPADAAVLQALSLVLSDEIVFDIREKQGLAYNMSAGIEVIKDRALFFISQGTRPQNLDKLIPQYPKFFRPSALDSLTQEKLEKSINMYLGRMMFRRLSSINQAFYLGSSIYFHQDENYDKVFLDQLKNVNVADVKNAAKKYMKAVNPLLLVVR
;
A
#
# COMPACT_ATOMS: atom_id res chain seq x y z
N MET A 1 10.31 -63.49 14.62
CA MET A 1 11.52 -62.92 15.24
C MET A 1 11.13 -61.58 15.86
N ASP A 2 10.77 -61.64 17.15
CA ASP A 2 11.31 -60.71 18.16
C ASP A 2 12.86 -60.83 18.19
N PRO A 3 13.66 -59.96 18.88
CA PRO A 3 13.35 -59.26 20.16
C PRO A 3 13.93 -57.80 20.28
N PHE A 4 13.82 -57.02 21.38
CA PHE A 4 12.93 -57.01 22.57
C PHE A 4 12.93 -55.63 23.28
N CYS A 5 12.00 -55.46 24.23
CA CYS A 5 12.06 -54.66 25.49
C CYS A 5 11.82 -53.13 25.42
N CYS A 6 11.40 -52.43 26.50
CA CYS A 6 10.55 -52.72 27.69
C CYS A 6 10.48 -51.42 28.57
N ALA A 7 9.58 -51.21 29.55
CA ALA A 7 8.19 -51.65 29.78
C ALA A 7 7.61 -50.97 31.06
N TYR A 8 6.30 -51.14 31.28
CA TYR A 8 5.53 -50.90 32.53
C TYR A 8 5.33 -49.42 32.99
N ASP A 9 4.25 -49.05 33.69
CA ASP A 9 3.10 -49.85 34.20
C ASP A 9 1.74 -49.08 34.16
N ALA A 10 0.63 -49.77 34.45
CA ALA A 10 -0.75 -49.23 34.52
C ALA A 10 -1.38 -49.45 35.93
N PRO A 11 -2.67 -49.11 36.22
CA PRO A 11 -3.78 -50.03 35.81
C PRO A 11 -5.25 -49.47 35.76
N TYR A 12 -6.20 -50.37 35.42
CA TYR A 12 -7.66 -50.43 35.73
C TYR A 12 -8.73 -49.50 35.07
N ILE A 13 -9.45 -50.08 34.06
CA ILE A 13 -10.94 -50.26 33.93
C ILE A 13 -11.88 -49.01 34.02
N SER A 14 -12.87 -48.79 33.13
CA SER A 14 -13.81 -49.74 32.46
C SER A 14 -14.37 -49.29 31.08
N HIS A 15 -14.75 -50.31 30.28
CA HIS A 15 -15.79 -50.38 29.21
C HIS A 15 -16.06 -49.20 28.24
N SER A 16 -15.91 -49.29 26.90
CA SER A 16 -16.45 -50.26 25.88
C SER A 16 -17.98 -50.19 25.71
N SER A 17 -18.61 -50.15 24.52
CA SER A 17 -18.22 -50.08 23.08
C SER A 17 -19.51 -49.70 22.27
N GLN A 18 -19.68 -49.72 20.93
CA GLN A 18 -18.92 -50.15 19.74
C GLN A 18 -19.46 -49.40 18.47
N TYR A 19 -18.90 -49.63 17.27
CA TYR A 19 -19.40 -49.07 15.99
C TYR A 19 -20.28 -50.05 15.19
N VAL A 20 -21.17 -49.52 14.34
CA VAL A 20 -21.69 -50.18 13.11
C VAL A 20 -21.61 -49.18 11.95
N ARG A 21 -21.39 -49.67 10.71
CA ARG A 21 -21.03 -48.85 9.54
C ARG A 21 -21.80 -49.29 8.28
N ILE A 22 -22.11 -48.32 7.40
CA ILE A 22 -22.40 -48.45 5.95
C ILE A 22 -23.71 -49.16 5.54
N ARG A 23 -24.60 -48.43 4.84
CA ARG A 23 -24.87 -48.68 3.41
C ARG A 23 -25.55 -47.49 2.71
N ILE A 24 -25.12 -47.23 1.47
CA ILE A 24 -25.77 -46.35 0.50
C ILE A 24 -26.67 -47.22 -0.38
N GLY A 25 -27.85 -46.71 -0.75
CA GLY A 25 -28.74 -47.36 -1.72
C GLY A 25 -29.37 -46.33 -2.65
N LEU A 26 -28.97 -46.34 -3.92
CA LEU A 26 -29.64 -45.60 -4.99
C LEU A 26 -30.59 -46.56 -5.73
N PHE A 27 -31.87 -46.20 -5.80
CA PHE A 27 -32.82 -46.83 -6.71
C PHE A 27 -33.47 -45.76 -7.58
N LYS A 28 -33.40 -45.95 -8.90
CA LYS A 28 -34.31 -45.27 -9.82
C LYS A 28 -35.66 -45.99 -9.76
N ASN A 29 -36.74 -45.24 -9.56
CA ASN A 29 -37.72 -45.05 -10.63
C ASN A 29 -38.63 -43.84 -10.36
N GLU A 30 -39.15 -43.34 -11.46
CA GLU A 30 -40.22 -42.37 -11.72
C GLU A 30 -40.96 -41.67 -10.55
N VAL A 31 -41.06 -40.34 -10.69
CA VAL A 31 -42.02 -39.40 -10.05
C VAL A 31 -41.91 -39.20 -8.53
N THR A 32 -41.20 -38.12 -8.17
CA THR A 32 -41.23 -37.36 -6.90
C THR A 32 -40.94 -38.08 -5.57
N SER A 33 -39.93 -37.60 -4.85
CA SER A 33 -39.85 -37.69 -3.39
C SER A 33 -39.00 -36.57 -2.81
N VAL A 34 -39.35 -36.13 -1.60
CA VAL A 34 -38.76 -34.97 -0.91
C VAL A 34 -37.83 -35.44 0.21
N ILE A 35 -36.68 -34.79 0.37
CA ILE A 35 -35.81 -34.97 1.54
C ILE A 35 -36.02 -33.79 2.50
N ARG A 36 -36.29 -34.09 3.78
CA ARG A 36 -36.27 -33.11 4.87
C ARG A 36 -34.99 -33.29 5.70
N ILE A 37 -34.38 -32.18 6.08
CA ILE A 37 -33.26 -32.11 7.02
C ILE A 37 -33.84 -32.08 8.44
N PHE A 38 -33.23 -32.83 9.37
CA PHE A 38 -33.48 -32.69 10.80
C PHE A 38 -32.55 -31.64 11.40
N ILE A 39 -33.09 -30.76 12.25
CA ILE A 39 -32.34 -29.82 13.08
C ILE A 39 -32.54 -30.26 14.54
N SER A 40 -31.45 -30.35 15.30
CA SER A 40 -31.46 -30.70 16.72
C SER A 40 -31.09 -29.47 17.55
N ILE A 41 -31.93 -29.12 18.54
CA ILE A 41 -31.66 -28.03 19.49
C ILE A 41 -31.68 -28.61 20.92
N PRO A 42 -30.54 -28.69 21.62
CA PRO A 42 -30.49 -28.64 23.08
C PRO A 42 -30.61 -27.17 23.56
N CYS A 43 -31.04 -26.85 24.77
CA CYS A 43 -31.32 -27.69 25.94
C CYS A 43 -32.61 -27.21 26.66
N GLY A 44 -32.90 -27.75 27.86
CA GLY A 44 -34.04 -27.32 28.69
C GLY A 44 -33.98 -25.83 29.09
N VAL A 45 -35.08 -25.22 29.54
CA VAL A 45 -36.12 -25.84 30.39
C VAL A 45 -37.54 -25.47 29.96
N ILE A 46 -38.38 -26.49 29.77
CA ILE A 46 -39.76 -26.58 30.29
C ILE A 46 -40.07 -28.09 30.49
N CYS A 47 -40.71 -28.42 31.62
CA CYS A 47 -41.46 -29.64 31.98
C CYS A 47 -41.21 -30.96 31.20
N LYS A 48 -40.93 -32.14 31.80
CA LYS A 48 -41.29 -32.70 33.13
C LYS A 48 -42.70 -32.33 33.59
N ILE A 49 -43.65 -33.27 33.45
CA ILE A 49 -45.11 -33.08 33.26
C ILE A 49 -45.38 -32.98 31.74
N VAL A 50 -45.55 -34.10 31.02
CA VAL A 50 -46.71 -35.04 30.95
C VAL A 50 -47.37 -34.85 29.57
N ASN A 51 -47.81 -35.88 28.85
CA ASN A 51 -48.33 -37.16 29.35
C ASN A 51 -47.81 -38.41 28.61
N GLN A 52 -47.93 -39.57 29.27
CA GLN A 52 -48.10 -40.85 28.59
C GLN A 52 -49.52 -40.93 27.98
N SER A 53 -49.82 -42.01 27.24
CA SER A 53 -51.16 -42.42 26.81
C SER A 53 -51.81 -41.66 25.63
N GLY A 54 -52.01 -42.38 24.53
CA GLY A 54 -53.28 -42.34 23.80
C GLY A 54 -53.30 -41.68 22.42
N ASP A 55 -53.42 -42.50 21.38
CA ASP A 55 -53.68 -42.08 20.00
C ASP A 55 -55.04 -41.37 19.82
N ALA A 56 -55.03 -40.04 19.97
CA ALA A 56 -56.12 -39.17 19.53
C ALA A 56 -55.63 -37.83 18.92
N ILE A 57 -54.57 -37.26 19.48
CA ILE A 57 -54.15 -35.87 19.20
C ILE A 57 -53.45 -35.72 17.84
N VAL A 58 -52.72 -36.74 17.38
CA VAL A 58 -51.91 -36.72 16.15
C VAL A 58 -52.75 -36.43 14.89
N LYS A 59 -54.02 -36.87 14.85
CA LYS A 59 -54.93 -36.66 13.70
C LYS A 59 -55.49 -35.24 13.57
N ASN A 60 -55.51 -34.43 14.64
CA ASN A 60 -56.04 -33.07 14.58
C ASN A 60 -54.97 -32.01 14.32
N ILE A 61 -53.72 -32.22 14.75
CA ILE A 61 -52.61 -31.28 14.47
C ILE A 61 -52.34 -31.20 12.95
N TYR A 62 -52.41 -32.33 12.24
CA TYR A 62 -52.30 -32.35 10.77
C TYR A 62 -53.44 -31.64 10.02
N ARG A 63 -54.59 -31.38 10.66
CA ARG A 63 -55.69 -30.60 10.07
C ARG A 63 -55.55 -29.10 10.29
N LEU A 64 -54.89 -28.68 11.38
CA LEU A 64 -54.70 -27.25 11.68
C LEU A 64 -53.61 -26.62 10.79
N LEU A 65 -52.56 -27.37 10.45
CA LEU A 65 -51.42 -26.90 9.65
C LEU A 65 -51.67 -26.80 8.13
N ILE A 66 -52.86 -27.17 7.65
CA ILE A 66 -53.27 -27.01 6.23
C ILE A 66 -54.16 -25.77 6.02
N LEU A 67 -54.62 -25.12 7.11
CA LEU A 67 -55.55 -23.99 7.07
C LEU A 67 -54.91 -22.60 7.24
N LEU A 68 -53.57 -22.49 7.23
CA LEU A 68 -52.84 -21.25 7.50
C LEU A 68 -51.94 -20.76 6.36
N SER A 69 -52.22 -21.19 5.12
CA SER A 69 -51.55 -20.67 3.92
C SER A 69 -52.42 -20.77 2.66
N PHE A 70 -53.20 -19.72 2.35
CA PHE A 70 -53.47 -19.16 1.01
C PHE A 70 -54.49 -17.99 1.08
N ASN A 71 -54.48 -17.11 0.07
CA ASN A 71 -55.25 -15.84 -0.08
C ASN A 71 -54.69 -14.68 0.79
N ILE A 72 -54.35 -13.46 0.31
CA ILE A 72 -54.61 -12.68 -0.94
C ILE A 72 -56.02 -12.05 -1.02
N VAL A 73 -56.11 -10.86 -1.66
CA VAL A 73 -57.25 -9.89 -1.78
C VAL A 73 -57.29 -8.92 -0.58
N LEU A 74 -57.03 -7.59 -0.65
CA LEU A 74 -57.38 -6.43 -1.51
C LEU A 74 -58.52 -5.54 -0.94
N ILE A 75 -58.24 -4.22 -0.90
CA ILE A 75 -59.16 -3.06 -1.04
C ILE A 75 -60.03 -2.59 0.16
N ALA A 76 -60.18 -1.25 0.24
CA ALA A 76 -61.06 -0.39 1.05
C ALA A 76 -60.84 -0.40 2.59
N ALA A 77 -60.60 0.72 3.29
CA ALA A 77 -61.13 2.10 3.27
C ALA A 77 -62.45 2.27 4.05
N GLY A 78 -62.44 3.12 5.10
CA GLY A 78 -63.60 3.45 5.93
C GLY A 78 -63.19 4.19 7.22
N SER A 79 -63.47 5.49 7.29
CA SER A 79 -63.04 6.38 8.39
C SER A 79 -64.06 6.45 9.53
N SER A 80 -63.58 6.56 10.77
CA SER A 80 -64.30 7.25 11.87
C SER A 80 -63.32 7.68 12.97
N ALA A 81 -63.49 8.88 13.54
CA ALA A 81 -62.50 9.50 14.43
C ALA A 81 -63.03 9.77 15.85
N ALA A 82 -62.11 9.92 16.80
CA ALA A 82 -62.31 10.62 18.07
C ALA A 82 -61.01 11.36 18.45
N SER A 83 -61.12 12.59 18.95
CA SER A 83 -59.99 13.54 19.07
C SER A 83 -59.26 13.44 20.42
N GLY A 84 -57.93 13.67 20.42
CA GLY A 84 -57.10 13.55 21.62
C GLY A 84 -55.82 14.42 21.63
N THR A 85 -55.98 15.75 21.57
CA THR A 85 -54.93 16.78 21.77
C THR A 85 -53.71 16.76 20.83
N VAL A 86 -53.56 17.81 20.02
CA VAL A 86 -52.34 18.08 19.24
C VAL A 86 -51.22 18.56 20.16
N LEU A 87 -50.05 17.90 20.09
CA LEU A 87 -48.76 18.57 20.28
C LEU A 87 -48.14 18.78 18.88
N GLN A 88 -47.69 20.00 18.61
CA GLN A 88 -47.07 20.37 17.33
C GLN A 88 -45.61 19.88 17.32
N GLY A 89 -45.12 19.33 16.20
CA GLY A 89 -43.69 19.00 16.11
C GLY A 89 -43.21 18.24 14.87
N GLU A 90 -44.03 17.41 14.23
CA GLU A 90 -43.58 16.61 13.08
C GLU A 90 -43.49 17.42 11.78
N GLU A 91 -42.32 18.02 11.53
CA GLU A 91 -41.86 18.19 10.15
C GLU A 91 -41.69 16.80 9.52
N THR A 92 -42.71 16.30 8.82
CA THR A 92 -42.53 15.17 7.91
C THR A 92 -41.57 15.58 6.81
N LEU A 93 -40.30 15.16 6.93
CA LEU A 93 -39.23 15.47 5.99
C LEU A 93 -39.61 15.00 4.57
N GLN A 94 -40.08 15.92 3.73
CA GLN A 94 -40.39 15.58 2.34
C GLN A 94 -39.09 15.35 1.56
N VAL A 95 -38.71 14.08 1.47
CA VAL A 95 -37.55 13.59 0.72
C VAL A 95 -37.85 13.61 -0.78
N SER A 96 -36.99 14.27 -1.55
CA SER A 96 -37.03 14.26 -3.02
C SER A 96 -36.93 12.83 -3.58
N PRO A 97 -37.56 12.52 -4.73
CA PRO A 97 -37.19 11.35 -5.52
C PRO A 97 -35.71 11.40 -5.95
N LEU A 98 -35.25 10.28 -6.54
CA LEU A 98 -33.88 10.04 -7.01
C LEU A 98 -33.23 11.26 -7.68
N SER A 99 -31.92 11.40 -7.51
CA SER A 99 -31.15 12.43 -8.20
C SER A 99 -31.35 12.35 -9.72
N LYS A 100 -31.57 13.51 -10.33
CA LYS A 100 -31.87 13.65 -11.76
C LYS A 100 -30.72 13.06 -12.58
N GLY A 101 -31.04 12.04 -13.39
CA GLY A 101 -30.06 11.33 -14.23
C GLY A 101 -29.77 9.89 -13.79
N VAL A 102 -30.27 9.45 -12.64
CA VAL A 102 -30.14 8.04 -12.19
C VAL A 102 -31.16 7.13 -12.86
N SER A 103 -30.73 5.95 -13.32
CA SER A 103 -31.61 4.87 -13.79
C SER A 103 -30.98 3.48 -13.60
N ILE A 104 -31.83 2.46 -13.41
CA ILE A 104 -31.46 1.05 -13.25
C ILE A 104 -32.02 0.23 -14.41
N TYR A 105 -31.22 -0.73 -14.90
CA TYR A 105 -31.61 -1.71 -15.93
C TYR A 105 -31.07 -3.10 -15.60
N GLU A 106 -31.64 -4.12 -16.24
CA GLU A 106 -31.04 -5.44 -16.38
C GLU A 106 -30.96 -5.77 -17.88
N LEU A 107 -29.83 -6.31 -18.33
CA LEU A 107 -29.66 -6.76 -19.72
C LEU A 107 -30.19 -8.19 -19.90
N ASP A 108 -30.45 -8.57 -21.15
CA ASP A 108 -31.06 -9.87 -21.49
C ASP A 108 -30.16 -11.09 -21.14
N ASN A 109 -28.90 -10.85 -20.74
CA ASN A 109 -27.94 -11.84 -20.22
C ASN A 109 -27.76 -11.78 -18.69
N GLY A 110 -28.65 -11.08 -17.96
CA GLY A 110 -28.66 -10.97 -16.50
C GLY A 110 -27.67 -9.96 -15.91
N LEU A 111 -26.93 -9.20 -16.74
CA LEU A 111 -26.08 -8.12 -16.24
C LEU A 111 -26.94 -6.98 -15.68
N LYS A 112 -26.84 -6.72 -14.38
CA LYS A 112 -27.48 -5.57 -13.73
C LYS A 112 -26.68 -4.30 -13.99
N VAL A 113 -27.37 -3.20 -14.28
CA VAL A 113 -26.77 -1.93 -14.73
C VAL A 113 -27.33 -0.74 -13.93
N LEU A 114 -26.45 0.07 -13.38
CA LEU A 114 -26.75 1.39 -12.79
C LEU A 114 -26.13 2.49 -13.68
N LEU A 115 -26.95 3.44 -14.11
CA LEU A 115 -26.54 4.60 -14.90
C LEU A 115 -26.77 5.88 -14.09
N ILE A 116 -25.79 6.79 -14.09
CA ILE A 116 -25.91 8.13 -13.49
C ILE A 116 -25.40 9.17 -14.49
N GLU A 117 -26.32 9.85 -15.17
CA GLU A 117 -25.98 10.97 -16.06
C GLU A 117 -25.47 12.17 -15.24
N ASN A 118 -24.24 12.59 -15.50
CA ASN A 118 -23.64 13.80 -14.93
C ASN A 118 -22.95 14.64 -16.05
N PRO A 119 -23.71 15.51 -16.75
CA PRO A 119 -23.21 16.28 -17.88
C PRO A 119 -22.22 17.40 -17.51
N ALA A 120 -21.94 17.62 -16.21
CA ALA A 120 -20.91 18.55 -15.76
C ALA A 120 -19.48 17.95 -15.82
N LEU A 121 -19.34 16.63 -16.01
CA LEU A 121 -18.04 15.96 -16.09
C LEU A 121 -17.59 15.80 -17.56
N PRO A 122 -16.31 16.06 -17.89
CA PRO A 122 -15.77 15.79 -19.23
C PRO A 122 -15.51 14.29 -19.49
N ALA A 123 -15.81 13.43 -18.52
CA ALA A 123 -15.41 12.02 -18.48
C ALA A 123 -16.58 11.09 -18.17
N VAL A 124 -16.39 9.81 -18.44
CA VAL A 124 -17.24 8.70 -17.99
C VAL A 124 -16.38 7.68 -17.25
N GLY A 125 -16.84 7.24 -16.08
CA GLY A 125 -16.33 6.08 -15.37
C GLY A 125 -17.26 4.88 -15.48
N VAL A 126 -16.66 3.70 -15.59
CA VAL A 126 -17.33 2.41 -15.76
C VAL A 126 -16.72 1.43 -14.78
N ASN A 127 -17.51 0.97 -13.83
CA ASN A 127 -17.12 -0.03 -12.85
C ASN A 127 -17.88 -1.34 -13.11
N VAL A 128 -17.18 -2.47 -13.09
CA VAL A 128 -17.79 -3.80 -13.13
C VAL A 128 -17.39 -4.57 -11.88
N ALA A 129 -18.35 -4.73 -10.98
CA ALA A 129 -18.24 -5.54 -9.79
C ALA A 129 -18.70 -6.97 -10.09
N ILE A 130 -17.80 -7.94 -9.97
CA ILE A 130 -18.11 -9.36 -9.99
C ILE A 130 -18.40 -9.80 -8.56
N LYS A 131 -19.48 -10.55 -8.33
CA LYS A 131 -19.90 -11.01 -6.98
C LYS A 131 -19.04 -12.19 -6.46
N ILE A 132 -17.72 -12.10 -6.60
CA ILE A 132 -16.72 -13.11 -6.20
C ILE A 132 -15.54 -12.42 -5.51
N GLY A 133 -15.10 -12.93 -4.36
CA GLY A 133 -14.03 -12.37 -3.53
C GLY A 133 -13.54 -13.41 -2.52
N SER A 134 -12.61 -13.04 -1.64
CA SER A 134 -11.92 -14.01 -0.76
C SER A 134 -12.83 -14.80 0.19
N ALA A 135 -13.98 -14.23 0.59
CA ALA A 135 -15.00 -14.94 1.37
C ALA A 135 -15.64 -16.12 0.62
N TYR A 136 -15.43 -16.26 -0.70
CA TYR A 136 -15.92 -17.39 -1.50
C TYR A 136 -14.84 -18.42 -1.81
N GLU A 137 -13.63 -18.25 -1.29
CA GLU A 137 -12.51 -19.17 -1.48
C GLU A 137 -12.50 -20.30 -0.44
N THR A 138 -11.79 -21.39 -0.74
CA THR A 138 -11.47 -22.44 0.23
C THR A 138 -10.00 -22.33 0.65
N PHE A 139 -9.60 -23.05 1.72
CA PHE A 139 -8.19 -23.12 2.14
C PHE A 139 -7.22 -23.49 1.01
N SER A 140 -7.68 -24.27 0.02
CA SER A 140 -6.91 -24.66 -1.18
C SER A 140 -6.82 -23.56 -2.26
N THR A 141 -7.69 -22.55 -2.22
CA THR A 141 -7.79 -21.49 -3.23
C THR A 141 -7.63 -20.08 -2.64
N SER A 142 -7.07 -19.95 -1.44
CA SER A 142 -6.92 -18.64 -0.78
C SER A 142 -6.00 -17.73 -1.62
N GLY A 143 -6.49 -16.55 -2.00
CA GLY A 143 -5.84 -15.62 -2.93
C GLY A 143 -6.14 -15.85 -4.41
N MET A 144 -7.03 -16.78 -4.78
CA MET A 144 -7.44 -17.04 -6.16
C MET A 144 -8.08 -15.81 -6.84
N CYS A 145 -8.92 -15.06 -6.12
CA CYS A 145 -9.60 -13.88 -6.65
C CYS A 145 -8.59 -12.77 -7.00
N HIS A 146 -7.68 -12.49 -6.07
CA HIS A 146 -6.61 -11.49 -6.24
C HIS A 146 -5.60 -11.92 -7.32
N MET A 147 -5.20 -13.19 -7.35
CA MET A 147 -4.34 -13.75 -8.40
C MET A 147 -5.00 -13.63 -9.79
N LEU A 148 -6.31 -13.86 -9.88
CA LEU A 148 -7.06 -13.69 -11.13
C LEU A 148 -7.20 -12.21 -11.52
N GLU A 149 -7.38 -11.31 -10.55
CA GLU A 149 -7.45 -9.85 -10.77
C GLU A 149 -6.25 -9.37 -11.60
N HIS A 150 -5.03 -9.65 -11.14
CA HIS A 150 -3.78 -9.35 -11.85
C HIS A 150 -3.79 -9.94 -13.28
N LEU A 151 -4.24 -11.18 -13.44
CA LEU A 151 -4.17 -11.90 -14.70
C LEU A 151 -5.16 -11.43 -15.77
N LEU A 152 -6.21 -10.69 -15.43
CA LEU A 152 -7.13 -10.11 -16.44
C LEU A 152 -6.55 -8.89 -17.17
N PHE A 153 -5.51 -8.24 -16.64
CA PHE A 153 -4.73 -7.22 -17.36
C PHE A 153 -3.73 -7.82 -18.37
N ASN A 154 -3.50 -9.14 -18.32
CA ASN A 154 -2.31 -9.74 -18.91
C ASN A 154 -2.51 -10.34 -20.32
N GLY A 155 -3.74 -10.37 -20.85
CA GLY A 155 -3.99 -10.62 -22.28
C GLY A 155 -5.26 -11.40 -22.57
N THR A 156 -5.87 -11.08 -23.72
CA THR A 156 -7.12 -11.64 -24.23
C THR A 156 -6.91 -12.38 -25.54
N SER A 157 -7.96 -12.98 -26.09
CA SER A 157 -7.94 -13.57 -27.43
C SER A 157 -7.84 -12.54 -28.57
N SER A 158 -7.95 -11.24 -28.27
CA SER A 158 -7.86 -10.16 -29.28
C SER A 158 -6.76 -9.12 -29.01
N ARG A 159 -6.23 -9.03 -27.78
CA ARG A 159 -5.21 -8.07 -27.34
C ARG A 159 -4.16 -8.71 -26.44
N THR A 160 -2.89 -8.48 -26.74
CA THR A 160 -1.79 -8.74 -25.79
C THR A 160 -1.86 -7.79 -24.58
N GLN A 161 -1.20 -8.13 -23.46
CA GLN A 161 -1.00 -7.23 -22.30
C GLN A 161 -0.62 -5.81 -22.74
N LYS A 162 0.37 -5.71 -23.64
CA LYS A 162 0.87 -4.44 -24.16
C LYS A 162 -0.23 -3.68 -24.91
N GLN A 163 -1.00 -4.35 -25.77
CA GLN A 163 -2.12 -3.72 -26.47
C GLN A 163 -3.26 -3.29 -25.54
N LEU A 164 -3.48 -3.95 -24.39
CA LEU A 164 -4.45 -3.50 -23.39
C LEU A 164 -4.02 -2.16 -22.79
N TYR A 165 -2.76 -2.03 -22.35
CA TYR A 165 -2.23 -0.76 -21.86
C TYR A 165 -2.15 0.32 -22.95
N ASP A 166 -1.64 -0.02 -24.15
CA ASP A 166 -1.56 0.91 -25.30
C ASP A 166 -2.96 1.43 -25.70
N ASP A 167 -3.99 0.56 -25.75
CA ASP A 167 -5.37 0.93 -26.10
C ASP A 167 -6.01 1.86 -25.04
N VAL A 168 -5.69 1.66 -23.76
CA VAL A 168 -6.18 2.47 -22.63
C VAL A 168 -5.47 3.83 -22.62
N ASP A 169 -4.15 3.86 -22.69
CA ASP A 169 -3.36 5.10 -22.78
C ASP A 169 -3.83 5.95 -23.96
N ARG A 170 -4.06 5.32 -25.13
CA ARG A 170 -4.49 6.00 -26.35
C ARG A 170 -5.86 6.68 -26.26
N ILE A 171 -6.71 6.28 -25.31
CA ILE A 171 -8.01 6.94 -25.08
C ILE A 171 -7.99 7.94 -23.92
N GLY A 172 -6.82 8.28 -23.36
CA GLY A 172 -6.73 9.05 -22.11
C GLY A 172 -7.34 8.28 -20.92
N GLY A 173 -7.30 6.95 -20.97
CA GLY A 173 -7.97 6.08 -20.03
C GLY A 173 -7.16 5.80 -18.77
N TYR A 174 -7.85 5.61 -17.65
CA TYR A 174 -7.31 5.03 -16.43
C TYR A 174 -8.03 3.71 -16.14
N ASN A 175 -7.27 2.63 -16.01
CA ASN A 175 -7.76 1.27 -15.82
C ASN A 175 -7.11 0.67 -14.56
N ASN A 176 -7.91 0.14 -13.65
CA ASN A 176 -7.44 -0.46 -12.40
C ASN A 176 -8.47 -1.46 -11.86
N ALA A 177 -8.16 -2.17 -10.77
CA ALA A 177 -9.09 -3.09 -10.11
C ALA A 177 -8.93 -3.07 -8.57
N SER A 178 -9.77 -3.85 -7.89
CA SER A 178 -9.61 -4.20 -6.47
C SER A 178 -10.43 -5.44 -6.07
N THR A 179 -9.80 -6.37 -5.35
CA THR A 179 -10.45 -7.52 -4.69
C THR A 179 -10.69 -7.23 -3.21
N ALA A 180 -11.86 -7.61 -2.72
CA ALA A 180 -12.27 -7.58 -1.32
C ALA A 180 -12.92 -8.92 -0.93
N GLU A 181 -13.56 -8.98 0.24
CA GLU A 181 -14.14 -10.21 0.79
C GLU A 181 -15.24 -10.77 -0.12
N PHE A 182 -16.16 -9.93 -0.57
CA PHE A 182 -17.36 -10.38 -1.30
C PHE A 182 -17.33 -10.11 -2.80
N TYR A 183 -16.33 -9.38 -3.30
CA TYR A 183 -16.28 -8.91 -4.68
C TYR A 183 -14.87 -8.68 -5.22
N THR A 184 -14.78 -8.63 -6.56
CA THR A 184 -13.67 -8.05 -7.32
C THR A 184 -14.27 -6.98 -8.23
N ASN A 185 -13.73 -5.76 -8.23
CA ASN A 185 -14.20 -4.65 -9.05
C ASN A 185 -13.14 -4.26 -10.08
N PHE A 186 -13.54 -4.05 -11.33
CA PHE A 186 -12.70 -3.48 -12.38
C PHE A 186 -13.22 -2.09 -12.75
N MET A 187 -12.35 -1.08 -12.76
CA MET A 187 -12.70 0.30 -13.05
C MET A 187 -12.00 0.83 -14.31
N MET A 188 -12.74 1.53 -15.15
CA MET A 188 -12.25 2.21 -16.35
C MET A 188 -12.80 3.64 -16.36
N VAL A 189 -11.95 4.65 -16.37
CA VAL A 189 -12.35 6.07 -16.54
C VAL A 189 -11.69 6.62 -17.79
N MET A 190 -12.44 7.39 -18.58
CA MET A 190 -11.98 7.97 -19.85
C MET A 190 -12.75 9.27 -20.16
N PRO A 191 -12.24 10.13 -21.07
CA PRO A 191 -13.04 11.17 -21.73
C PRO A 191 -14.34 10.61 -22.31
N ALA A 192 -15.43 11.37 -22.23
CA ALA A 192 -16.78 10.90 -22.54
C ALA A 192 -16.93 10.39 -24.00
N GLU A 193 -16.24 11.03 -24.94
CA GLU A 193 -16.18 10.66 -26.36
C GLU A 193 -15.57 9.27 -26.59
N ASN A 194 -14.69 8.81 -25.70
CA ASN A 194 -14.00 7.53 -25.80
C ASN A 194 -14.73 6.36 -25.11
N MET A 195 -15.89 6.63 -24.47
CA MET A 195 -16.65 5.68 -23.66
C MET A 195 -16.83 4.30 -24.31
N LYS A 196 -17.20 4.24 -25.61
CA LYS A 196 -17.40 2.97 -26.33
C LYS A 196 -16.13 2.11 -26.35
N LYS A 197 -14.98 2.72 -26.63
CA LYS A 197 -13.69 2.03 -26.77
C LYS A 197 -13.15 1.56 -25.42
N GLY A 198 -13.32 2.33 -24.34
CA GLY A 198 -12.94 1.88 -22.99
C GLY A 198 -13.82 0.72 -22.49
N MET A 199 -15.13 0.79 -22.72
CA MET A 199 -16.05 -0.32 -22.47
C MET A 199 -15.68 -1.58 -23.28
N GLU A 200 -15.31 -1.44 -24.55
CA GLU A 200 -14.81 -2.55 -25.38
C GLU A 200 -13.54 -3.20 -24.81
N ILE A 201 -12.59 -2.42 -24.29
CA ILE A 201 -11.35 -2.93 -23.69
C ILE A 201 -11.66 -3.68 -22.39
N GLN A 202 -12.44 -3.05 -21.48
CA GLN A 202 -12.80 -3.65 -20.19
C GLN A 202 -13.62 -4.94 -20.39
N SER A 203 -14.58 -4.95 -21.32
CA SER A 203 -15.35 -6.14 -21.67
C SER A 203 -14.50 -7.26 -22.27
N ASP A 204 -13.44 -6.92 -23.02
CA ASP A 204 -12.51 -7.90 -23.58
C ASP A 204 -11.63 -8.52 -22.48
N MET A 205 -11.13 -7.74 -21.53
CA MET A 205 -10.44 -8.25 -20.33
C MET A 205 -11.34 -9.21 -19.54
N LEU A 206 -12.57 -8.79 -19.26
CA LEU A 206 -13.51 -9.52 -18.41
C LEU A 206 -13.98 -10.85 -19.02
N PHE A 207 -14.28 -10.91 -20.33
CA PHE A 207 -14.87 -12.13 -20.92
C PHE A 207 -13.93 -12.93 -21.83
N ASN A 208 -12.90 -12.30 -22.40
CA ASN A 208 -12.03 -12.90 -23.42
C ASN A 208 -10.58 -13.13 -22.95
N SER A 209 -10.27 -12.97 -21.66
CA SER A 209 -8.92 -13.28 -21.15
C SER A 209 -8.53 -14.73 -21.46
N ILE A 210 -7.28 -14.90 -21.88
CA ILE A 210 -6.67 -16.20 -22.18
C ILE A 210 -5.79 -16.71 -21.03
N ILE A 211 -5.60 -15.92 -19.97
CA ILE A 211 -4.71 -16.20 -18.83
C ILE A 211 -3.34 -16.73 -19.33
N PRO A 212 -2.47 -15.88 -19.90
CA PRO A 212 -1.31 -16.39 -20.66
C PRO A 212 -0.33 -17.18 -19.78
N PRO A 213 0.16 -18.36 -20.21
CA PRO A 213 1.00 -19.24 -19.38
C PRO A 213 2.28 -18.60 -18.87
N ASP A 214 2.92 -17.74 -19.67
CA ASP A 214 4.13 -16.99 -19.33
C ASP A 214 3.90 -15.92 -18.25
N LYS A 215 2.64 -15.49 -18.06
CA LYS A 215 2.25 -14.44 -17.12
C LYS A 215 1.88 -15.00 -15.75
N VAL A 216 1.32 -16.21 -15.66
CA VAL A 216 0.88 -16.81 -14.38
C VAL A 216 2.02 -16.89 -13.36
N GLU A 217 3.17 -17.46 -13.74
CA GLU A 217 4.30 -17.60 -12.82
C GLU A 217 5.01 -16.26 -12.54
N LYS A 218 4.86 -15.25 -13.42
CA LYS A 218 5.35 -13.88 -13.16
C LYS A 218 4.48 -13.18 -12.10
N GLU A 219 3.16 -13.19 -12.27
CA GLU A 219 2.25 -12.51 -11.33
C GLU A 219 2.26 -13.17 -9.95
N LYS A 220 2.46 -14.50 -9.87
CA LYS A 220 2.71 -15.17 -8.58
C LYS A 220 3.87 -14.54 -7.82
N GLY A 221 4.98 -14.26 -8.50
CA GLY A 221 6.14 -13.62 -7.87
C GLY A 221 5.81 -12.24 -7.27
N ILE A 222 4.93 -11.48 -7.92
CA ILE A 222 4.47 -10.17 -7.45
C ILE A 222 3.53 -10.32 -6.24
N VAL A 223 2.51 -11.18 -6.33
CA VAL A 223 1.56 -11.42 -5.22
C VAL A 223 2.26 -12.02 -4.00
N LEU A 224 3.30 -12.85 -4.18
CA LEU A 224 4.13 -13.35 -3.07
C LEU A 224 4.97 -12.24 -2.40
N GLU A 225 5.41 -11.22 -3.15
CA GLU A 225 6.08 -10.03 -2.59
C GLU A 225 5.09 -9.15 -1.81
N GLU A 226 3.85 -9.02 -2.28
CA GLU A 226 2.77 -8.30 -1.62
C GLU A 226 2.31 -9.00 -0.32
N ILE A 227 2.17 -10.33 -0.35
CA ILE A 227 1.99 -11.15 0.87
C ILE A 227 3.12 -10.89 1.85
N SER A 228 4.39 -10.84 1.39
CA SER A 228 5.53 -10.57 2.26
C SER A 228 5.48 -9.18 2.90
N LYS A 229 4.99 -8.16 2.19
CA LYS A 229 4.81 -6.79 2.71
C LYS A 229 3.67 -6.71 3.72
N SER A 230 2.52 -7.32 3.43
CA SER A 230 1.38 -7.41 4.37
C SER A 230 1.78 -8.18 5.64
N LEU A 231 2.52 -9.28 5.52
CA LEU A 231 3.05 -10.01 6.69
C LEU A 231 4.08 -9.22 7.51
N ALA A 232 4.72 -8.20 6.94
CA ALA A 232 5.66 -7.31 7.65
C ALA A 232 4.98 -6.09 8.31
N ASN A 233 3.68 -5.87 8.10
CA ASN A 233 2.94 -4.75 8.67
C ASN A 233 2.20 -5.18 9.97
N PRO A 234 2.45 -4.54 11.13
CA PRO A 234 1.81 -4.90 12.39
C PRO A 234 0.27 -4.77 12.38
N ASP A 235 -0.30 -3.75 11.73
CA ASP A 235 -1.76 -3.57 11.68
C ASP A 235 -2.45 -4.66 10.84
N GLU A 236 -1.80 -5.11 9.76
CA GLU A 236 -2.23 -6.26 8.96
C GLU A 236 -2.16 -7.56 9.78
N GLN A 237 -1.18 -7.72 10.67
CA GLN A 237 -1.12 -8.84 11.61
C GLN A 237 -2.24 -8.78 12.66
N LEU A 238 -2.52 -7.60 13.24
CA LEU A 238 -3.66 -7.41 14.16
C LEU A 238 -4.97 -7.83 13.51
N GLU A 239 -5.19 -7.42 12.26
CA GLU A 239 -6.40 -7.72 11.50
C GLU A 239 -6.49 -9.22 11.14
N ARG A 240 -5.40 -9.83 10.63
CA ARG A 240 -5.35 -11.28 10.37
C ARG A 240 -5.63 -12.11 11.64
N ASN A 241 -5.04 -11.73 12.78
CA ASN A 241 -5.31 -12.33 14.08
C ASN A 241 -6.78 -12.18 14.51
N THR A 242 -7.38 -11.03 14.20
CA THR A 242 -8.78 -10.70 14.49
C THR A 242 -9.75 -11.53 13.65
N LEU A 243 -9.60 -11.53 12.33
CA LEU A 243 -10.46 -12.25 11.38
C LEU A 243 -10.50 -13.76 11.67
N ALA A 244 -9.37 -14.35 12.08
CA ALA A 244 -9.28 -15.74 12.52
C ALA A 244 -10.06 -16.06 13.82
N ILE A 245 -10.44 -15.05 14.61
CA ILE A 245 -11.27 -15.18 15.83
C ILE A 245 -12.73 -14.79 15.55
N LEU A 246 -12.97 -13.79 14.69
CA LEU A 246 -14.32 -13.36 14.30
C LEU A 246 -15.05 -14.41 13.47
N TYR A 247 -14.34 -15.09 12.56
CA TYR A 247 -14.96 -15.90 11.51
C TYR A 247 -14.39 -17.34 11.42
N PRO A 248 -14.22 -18.07 12.54
CA PRO A 248 -13.79 -19.46 12.49
C PRO A 248 -14.83 -20.30 11.72
N GLY A 249 -14.37 -21.30 10.96
CA GLY A 249 -15.25 -22.12 10.12
C GLY A 249 -15.78 -21.41 8.86
N HIS A 250 -15.34 -20.19 8.55
CA HIS A 250 -15.76 -19.45 7.36
C HIS A 250 -14.58 -18.79 6.64
N ALA A 251 -14.63 -18.75 5.31
CA ALA A 251 -13.61 -18.14 4.45
C ALA A 251 -13.29 -16.66 4.71
N LEU A 252 -14.01 -15.97 5.60
CA LEU A 252 -13.71 -14.61 6.05
C LEU A 252 -12.52 -14.56 7.04
N SER A 253 -12.05 -15.71 7.54
CA SER A 253 -10.78 -15.80 8.25
C SER A 253 -9.57 -15.91 7.32
N LEU A 254 -9.77 -15.99 6.00
CA LEU A 254 -8.69 -16.13 5.02
C LEU A 254 -8.20 -14.74 4.59
N PRO A 255 -6.89 -14.53 4.44
CA PRO A 255 -6.36 -13.27 3.91
C PRO A 255 -6.72 -13.12 2.42
N THR A 256 -7.20 -11.95 2.00
CA THR A 256 -7.60 -11.66 0.61
C THR A 256 -6.45 -11.77 -0.40
N LEU A 257 -5.22 -11.49 0.03
CA LEU A 257 -4.00 -11.72 -0.76
C LEU A 257 -3.65 -13.21 -0.93
N GLY A 258 -4.26 -14.10 -0.14
CA GLY A 258 -3.88 -15.50 -0.03
C GLY A 258 -2.72 -15.75 0.95
N THR A 259 -2.20 -16.98 0.89
CA THR A 259 -1.02 -17.42 1.64
C THR A 259 0.11 -17.81 0.69
N TYR A 260 1.35 -17.81 1.17
CA TYR A 260 2.51 -18.18 0.35
C TYR A 260 2.33 -19.54 -0.33
N SER A 261 1.91 -20.56 0.42
CA SER A 261 1.73 -21.92 -0.09
C SER A 261 0.56 -22.06 -1.06
N THR A 262 -0.55 -21.35 -0.84
CA THR A 262 -1.73 -21.40 -1.73
C THR A 262 -1.43 -20.72 -3.05
N VAL A 263 -0.96 -19.46 -3.04
CA VAL A 263 -0.62 -18.70 -4.26
C VAL A 263 0.48 -19.38 -5.07
N GLN A 264 1.52 -19.93 -4.42
CA GLN A 264 2.55 -20.72 -5.10
C GLN A 264 1.95 -21.98 -5.78
N GLY A 265 1.02 -22.66 -5.10
CA GLY A 265 0.36 -23.88 -5.56
C GLY A 265 -0.74 -23.69 -6.62
N LEU A 266 -1.26 -22.46 -6.83
CA LEU A 266 -2.29 -22.21 -7.84
C LEU A 266 -1.82 -22.63 -9.24
N THR A 267 -2.59 -23.47 -9.92
CA THR A 267 -2.30 -23.86 -11.31
C THR A 267 -3.05 -22.96 -12.29
N ARG A 268 -2.46 -22.71 -13.47
CA ARG A 268 -3.11 -21.96 -14.55
C ARG A 268 -4.51 -22.49 -14.87
N ASN A 269 -4.70 -23.81 -14.89
CA ASN A 269 -5.99 -24.40 -15.24
C ASN A 269 -7.03 -24.12 -14.16
N ALA A 270 -6.70 -24.30 -12.87
CA ALA A 270 -7.59 -23.92 -11.77
C ALA A 270 -7.97 -22.43 -11.80
N ILE A 271 -7.03 -21.54 -12.12
CA ILE A 271 -7.31 -20.10 -12.32
C ILE A 271 -8.27 -19.87 -13.50
N TYR A 272 -8.05 -20.56 -14.63
CA TYR A 272 -8.88 -20.44 -15.83
C TYR A 272 -10.30 -20.99 -15.65
N ASP A 273 -10.44 -22.11 -14.93
CA ASP A 273 -11.72 -22.74 -14.64
C ASP A 273 -12.52 -21.89 -13.62
N PHE A 274 -11.85 -21.40 -12.57
CA PHE A 274 -12.43 -20.44 -11.61
C PHE A 274 -12.87 -19.14 -12.30
N TYR A 275 -12.07 -18.65 -13.24
CA TYR A 275 -12.38 -17.51 -14.10
C TYR A 275 -13.66 -17.76 -14.92
N LYS A 276 -13.72 -18.83 -15.70
CA LYS A 276 -14.89 -19.12 -16.56
C LYS A 276 -16.16 -19.50 -15.80
N ASN A 277 -16.05 -19.96 -14.56
CA ASN A 277 -17.19 -20.17 -13.67
C ASN A 277 -17.77 -18.85 -13.10
N ASN A 278 -16.91 -17.91 -12.68
CA ASN A 278 -17.33 -16.74 -11.91
C ASN A 278 -17.49 -15.45 -12.74
N TYR A 279 -16.73 -15.27 -13.83
CA TYR A 279 -16.73 -14.05 -14.64
C TYR A 279 -17.78 -14.13 -15.76
N VAL A 280 -19.04 -14.16 -15.35
CA VAL A 280 -20.23 -14.24 -16.23
C VAL A 280 -21.21 -13.09 -15.91
N PRO A 281 -21.93 -12.53 -16.90
CA PRO A 281 -22.71 -11.29 -16.77
C PRO A 281 -23.78 -11.34 -15.67
N ASN A 282 -24.46 -12.48 -15.50
CA ASN A 282 -25.45 -12.69 -14.43
C ASN A 282 -24.84 -12.83 -13.01
N ASN A 283 -23.51 -12.73 -12.88
CA ASN A 283 -22.77 -12.64 -11.62
C ASN A 283 -22.15 -11.25 -11.41
N MET A 284 -22.54 -10.25 -12.21
CA MET A 284 -21.91 -8.93 -12.27
C MET A 284 -22.91 -7.79 -12.06
N ILE A 285 -22.36 -6.65 -11.65
CA ILE A 285 -23.01 -5.34 -11.62
C ILE A 285 -22.15 -4.34 -12.39
N LEU A 286 -22.72 -3.68 -13.38
CA LEU A 286 -22.11 -2.61 -14.17
C LEU A 286 -22.62 -1.25 -13.68
N THR A 287 -21.73 -0.32 -13.35
CA THR A 287 -22.08 1.06 -12.97
C THR A 287 -21.39 2.05 -13.89
N VAL A 288 -22.16 2.94 -14.55
CA VAL A 288 -21.68 3.94 -15.52
C VAL A 288 -22.07 5.34 -15.05
N ILE A 289 -21.09 6.24 -14.90
CA ILE A 289 -21.28 7.58 -14.32
C ILE A 289 -20.51 8.62 -15.15
N GLY A 290 -21.16 9.71 -15.54
CA GLY A 290 -20.50 10.81 -16.25
C GLY A 290 -21.35 11.44 -17.35
N SER A 291 -20.71 12.15 -18.28
CA SER A 291 -21.44 12.83 -19.37
C SER A 291 -21.80 11.85 -20.49
N PHE A 292 -23.02 11.34 -20.41
CA PHE A 292 -23.68 10.56 -21.45
C PHE A 292 -25.19 10.80 -21.39
N GLN A 293 -25.95 10.25 -22.34
CA GLN A 293 -27.42 10.16 -22.26
C GLN A 293 -27.83 8.70 -22.20
N THR A 294 -28.72 8.32 -21.29
CA THR A 294 -29.17 6.94 -21.05
C THR A 294 -29.68 6.28 -22.33
N LYS A 295 -30.45 7.01 -23.14
CA LYS A 295 -30.98 6.55 -24.43
C LYS A 295 -29.90 6.20 -25.46
N ALA A 296 -28.71 6.80 -25.36
CA ALA A 296 -27.60 6.59 -26.28
C ALA A 296 -26.62 5.51 -25.76
N VAL A 297 -26.40 5.40 -24.44
CA VAL A 297 -25.49 4.40 -23.87
C VAL A 297 -26.11 3.00 -23.79
N LEU A 298 -27.41 2.88 -23.51
CA LEU A 298 -28.05 1.56 -23.32
C LEU A 298 -27.92 0.62 -24.54
N PRO A 299 -28.03 1.08 -25.80
CA PRO A 299 -27.69 0.28 -26.98
C PRO A 299 -26.22 -0.17 -27.01
N LEU A 300 -25.27 0.68 -26.62
CA LEU A 300 -23.84 0.34 -26.57
C LEU A 300 -23.56 -0.73 -25.50
N LEU A 301 -24.26 -0.69 -24.36
CA LEU A 301 -24.12 -1.72 -23.32
C LEU A 301 -24.64 -3.09 -23.80
N LYS A 302 -25.74 -3.11 -24.55
CA LYS A 302 -26.22 -4.32 -25.24
C LYS A 302 -25.25 -4.77 -26.35
N GLU A 303 -24.63 -3.85 -27.07
CA GLU A 303 -23.64 -4.17 -28.10
C GLU A 303 -22.34 -4.74 -27.51
N ILE A 304 -21.88 -4.25 -26.36
CA ILE A 304 -20.58 -4.61 -25.77
C ILE A 304 -20.76 -5.77 -24.78
N TYR A 305 -21.35 -5.50 -23.61
CA TYR A 305 -21.48 -6.48 -22.52
C TYR A 305 -22.61 -7.49 -22.78
N GLY A 306 -23.66 -7.10 -23.53
CA GLY A 306 -24.77 -7.98 -23.90
C GLY A 306 -24.39 -9.20 -24.77
N LYS A 307 -23.19 -9.19 -25.39
CA LYS A 307 -22.64 -10.34 -26.14
C LYS A 307 -22.18 -11.49 -25.24
N ALA A 308 -21.87 -11.22 -23.96
CA ALA A 308 -21.45 -12.26 -23.02
C ALA A 308 -22.61 -13.20 -22.70
N LYS A 309 -22.36 -14.51 -22.66
CA LYS A 309 -23.37 -15.51 -22.28
C LYS A 309 -23.49 -15.60 -20.74
N PRO A 310 -24.70 -15.72 -20.17
CA PRO A 310 -24.84 -16.03 -18.76
C PRO A 310 -24.29 -17.43 -18.44
N GLY A 311 -23.84 -17.62 -17.21
CA GLY A 311 -23.29 -18.90 -16.72
C GLY A 311 -23.99 -19.41 -15.46
N GLN A 312 -23.85 -20.70 -15.20
CA GLN A 312 -24.25 -21.31 -13.94
C GLN A 312 -23.08 -21.20 -12.96
N VAL A 313 -23.11 -20.17 -12.10
CA VAL A 313 -22.03 -19.92 -11.14
C VAL A 313 -22.06 -20.98 -10.05
N LEU A 314 -21.16 -21.96 -10.12
CA LEU A 314 -20.97 -22.94 -9.07
C LEU A 314 -20.18 -22.29 -7.94
N ARG A 315 -20.67 -22.41 -6.69
CA ARG A 315 -19.92 -22.03 -5.49
C ARG A 315 -19.56 -23.31 -4.73
N GLU A 316 -18.33 -23.43 -4.27
CA GLU A 316 -17.92 -24.57 -3.46
C GLU A 316 -18.65 -24.54 -2.11
N SER A 317 -19.45 -25.58 -1.84
CA SER A 317 -20.14 -25.79 -0.56
C SER A 317 -19.46 -26.92 0.20
N ASN A 318 -18.78 -26.61 1.30
CA ASN A 318 -18.18 -27.59 2.20
C ASN A 318 -19.06 -27.74 3.46
N THR A 319 -19.29 -28.96 3.92
CA THR A 319 -20.05 -29.24 5.15
C THR A 319 -19.32 -28.83 6.43
N GLU A 320 -18.00 -28.66 6.35
CA GLU A 320 -17.13 -28.26 7.48
C GLU A 320 -16.68 -26.78 7.39
N TRP A 321 -16.96 -26.09 6.27
CA TRP A 321 -16.46 -24.74 6.01
C TRP A 321 -17.45 -23.92 5.17
N ALA A 322 -17.93 -22.81 5.72
CA ALA A 322 -18.89 -21.94 5.04
C ALA A 322 -18.21 -20.88 4.16
N THR A 323 -18.91 -20.50 3.09
CA THR A 323 -18.43 -19.55 2.07
C THR A 323 -19.49 -18.52 1.70
N GLY A 324 -19.04 -17.34 1.28
CA GLY A 324 -19.86 -16.22 0.84
C GLY A 324 -20.69 -15.61 1.96
N PHE A 325 -22.01 -15.78 1.86
CA PHE A 325 -22.98 -15.32 2.84
C PHE A 325 -23.57 -16.48 3.67
N GLN A 326 -23.04 -17.70 3.53
CA GLN A 326 -23.46 -18.86 4.33
C GLN A 326 -22.98 -18.69 5.78
N LYS A 327 -23.82 -19.00 6.77
CA LYS A 327 -23.35 -19.05 8.16
C LYS A 327 -22.66 -20.40 8.42
N PRO A 328 -21.50 -20.43 9.10
CA PRO A 328 -20.90 -21.69 9.52
C PRO A 328 -21.83 -22.43 10.49
N ALA A 329 -21.62 -23.74 10.65
CA ALA A 329 -22.21 -24.48 11.76
C ALA A 329 -21.86 -23.79 13.10
N SER A 330 -22.76 -23.85 14.08
CA SER A 330 -22.67 -23.04 15.29
C SER A 330 -21.44 -23.38 16.14
N ILE A 331 -20.38 -22.59 15.99
CA ILE A 331 -19.17 -22.67 16.82
C ILE A 331 -19.45 -21.97 18.15
N GLU A 332 -19.56 -22.76 19.22
CA GLU A 332 -19.54 -22.22 20.57
C GLU A 332 -18.12 -21.77 20.92
N TYR A 333 -17.96 -20.48 21.19
CA TYR A 333 -16.73 -19.90 21.72
C TYR A 333 -16.43 -20.46 23.12
N SER A 334 -15.65 -21.55 23.17
CA SER A 334 -15.19 -22.22 24.40
C SER A 334 -14.21 -21.38 25.23
N GLN A 335 -13.68 -20.30 24.66
CA GLN A 335 -12.86 -19.29 25.33
C GLN A 335 -13.47 -17.89 25.11
N LYS A 336 -13.53 -17.08 26.17
CA LYS A 336 -14.02 -15.69 26.11
C LYS A 336 -12.91 -14.65 25.93
N VAL A 337 -11.65 -15.04 26.14
CA VAL A 337 -10.47 -14.17 25.99
C VAL A 337 -9.45 -14.91 25.13
N PHE A 338 -8.97 -14.26 24.08
CA PHE A 338 -7.99 -14.79 23.14
C PHE A 338 -6.68 -14.02 23.25
N HIS A 339 -5.59 -14.74 23.52
CA HIS A 339 -4.25 -14.15 23.51
C HIS A 339 -3.63 -14.30 22.12
N ARG A 340 -3.01 -13.24 21.63
CA ARG A 340 -2.31 -13.17 20.34
C ARG A 340 -1.02 -12.38 20.47
N PHE A 341 -0.12 -12.57 19.50
CA PHE A 341 1.11 -11.79 19.34
C PHE A 341 1.11 -11.15 17.96
N TYR A 342 1.64 -9.93 17.87
CA TYR A 342 1.77 -9.17 16.63
C TYR A 342 2.98 -8.23 16.71
N ASP A 343 3.56 -7.86 15.58
CA ASP A 343 4.87 -7.19 15.53
C ASP A 343 4.87 -5.67 15.80
N GLY A 344 3.97 -5.15 16.65
CA GLY A 344 3.90 -3.72 17.02
C GLY A 344 4.11 -3.44 18.51
N ASP A 345 4.36 -2.17 18.85
CA ASP A 345 4.84 -1.72 20.17
C ASP A 345 3.84 -1.86 21.34
N ASP A 346 2.54 -1.67 21.08
CA ASP A 346 1.54 -1.47 22.14
C ASP A 346 0.84 -2.77 22.53
N ILE A 347 0.39 -2.87 23.79
CA ILE A 347 -0.58 -3.92 24.15
C ILE A 347 -1.96 -3.46 23.68
N VAL A 348 -2.58 -4.21 22.76
CA VAL A 348 -3.87 -3.88 22.14
C VAL A 348 -4.95 -4.81 22.68
N LEU A 349 -5.92 -4.23 23.39
CA LEU A 349 -7.07 -4.92 23.97
C LEU A 349 -8.33 -4.60 23.15
N GLN A 350 -8.78 -5.55 22.34
CA GLN A 350 -10.00 -5.44 21.55
C GLN A 350 -11.17 -6.11 22.28
N VAL A 351 -12.20 -5.34 22.63
CA VAL A 351 -13.40 -5.83 23.34
C VAL A 351 -14.58 -5.79 22.37
N TYR A 352 -15.20 -6.94 22.12
CA TYR A 352 -16.26 -7.07 21.11
C TYR A 352 -17.64 -7.18 21.76
N PHE A 353 -18.52 -6.26 21.43
CA PHE A 353 -19.91 -6.25 21.87
C PHE A 353 -20.82 -6.52 20.67
N SER A 354 -21.71 -7.51 20.76
CA SER A 354 -22.68 -7.75 19.70
C SER A 354 -23.68 -6.59 19.60
N ILE A 355 -23.90 -6.10 18.38
CA ILE A 355 -24.95 -5.12 18.05
C ILE A 355 -25.97 -5.78 17.09
N PRO A 356 -27.18 -5.22 16.93
CA PRO A 356 -28.21 -5.81 16.07
C PRO A 356 -27.73 -6.05 14.64
N ALA A 357 -28.29 -7.08 13.99
CA ALA A 357 -27.87 -7.55 12.67
C ALA A 357 -29.07 -7.72 11.74
N GLY A 358 -29.02 -7.07 10.57
CA GLY A 358 -30.15 -6.97 9.64
C GLY A 358 -30.83 -5.61 9.60
N GLU A 359 -30.32 -4.63 10.35
CA GLU A 359 -30.79 -3.24 10.33
C GLU A 359 -30.40 -2.53 9.01
N PRO A 360 -31.10 -1.46 8.59
CA PRO A 360 -30.73 -0.68 7.41
C PRO A 360 -29.38 0.03 7.54
N SER A 361 -28.79 0.44 6.41
CA SER A 361 -27.56 1.26 6.36
C SER A 361 -27.63 2.50 7.25
N ASP A 362 -28.77 3.17 7.25
CA ASP A 362 -29.06 4.34 8.10
C ASP A 362 -28.95 4.05 9.61
N TYR A 363 -29.26 2.83 10.07
CA TYR A 363 -29.10 2.46 11.48
C TYR A 363 -27.64 2.44 11.88
N TYR A 364 -26.79 1.71 11.15
CA TYR A 364 -25.36 1.59 11.47
C TYR A 364 -24.63 2.93 11.30
N ARG A 365 -25.10 3.76 10.38
CA ARG A 365 -24.64 5.14 10.20
C ARG A 365 -24.95 6.02 11.41
N LEU A 366 -26.21 6.08 11.84
CA LEU A 366 -26.61 6.86 13.02
C LEU A 366 -26.00 6.30 14.32
N PHE A 367 -25.82 4.98 14.40
CA PHE A 367 -25.07 4.33 15.47
C PHE A 367 -23.63 4.85 15.53
N SER A 368 -22.93 4.88 14.39
CA SER A 368 -21.59 5.48 14.30
C SER A 368 -21.61 6.96 14.67
N THR A 369 -22.63 7.74 14.30
CA THR A 369 -22.80 9.13 14.77
C THR A 369 -22.91 9.24 16.30
N VAL A 370 -23.63 8.34 16.98
CA VAL A 370 -23.68 8.31 18.45
C VAL A 370 -22.30 7.97 19.02
N ILE A 371 -21.64 6.95 18.48
CA ILE A 371 -20.31 6.50 18.92
C ILE A 371 -19.27 7.61 18.73
N ASP A 372 -19.24 8.27 17.57
CA ASP A 372 -18.32 9.37 17.26
C ASP A 372 -18.53 10.60 18.15
N LYS A 373 -19.78 10.90 18.53
CA LYS A 373 -20.07 12.00 19.48
C LYS A 373 -19.68 11.68 20.92
N ASN A 374 -19.59 10.41 21.29
CA ASN A 374 -19.28 9.98 22.65
C ASN A 374 -17.83 9.51 22.84
N LYS A 375 -17.10 9.12 21.78
CA LYS A 375 -15.76 8.51 21.88
C LYS A 375 -14.76 9.35 22.68
N ASP A 376 -14.77 10.68 22.52
CA ASP A 376 -13.83 11.56 23.22
C ASP A 376 -14.20 11.72 24.71
N ALA A 377 -15.49 11.77 25.04
CA ALA A 377 -15.96 11.76 26.42
C ALA A 377 -15.66 10.41 27.10
N LEU A 378 -15.93 9.29 26.42
CA LEU A 378 -15.62 7.93 26.88
C LEU A 378 -14.10 7.74 27.08
N GLN A 379 -13.28 8.18 26.13
CA GLN A 379 -11.83 8.15 26.22
C GLN A 379 -11.33 9.02 27.38
N THR A 380 -11.91 10.20 27.59
CA THR A 380 -11.56 11.12 28.69
C THR A 380 -11.88 10.49 30.05
N GLN A 381 -13.07 9.90 30.20
CA GLN A 381 -13.46 9.18 31.41
C GLN A 381 -12.59 7.94 31.65
N LEU A 382 -12.30 7.14 30.62
CA LEU A 382 -11.46 5.94 30.75
C LEU A 382 -10.00 6.29 31.08
N LYS A 383 -9.49 7.43 30.57
CA LYS A 383 -8.22 8.02 31.00
C LYS A 383 -8.29 8.61 32.41
N GLY A 384 -9.46 9.04 32.88
CA GLY A 384 -9.69 9.41 34.28
C GLY A 384 -9.59 8.22 35.24
N ASP A 385 -10.17 7.09 34.85
CA ASP A 385 -10.12 5.84 35.64
C ASP A 385 -8.71 5.21 35.64
N PHE A 386 -7.98 5.28 34.52
CA PHE A 386 -6.68 4.62 34.29
C PHE A 386 -5.59 5.59 33.73
N PRO A 387 -5.22 6.66 34.46
CA PRO A 387 -4.47 7.80 33.92
C PRO A 387 -3.02 7.52 33.52
N LYS A 388 -2.45 6.39 33.94
CA LYS A 388 -1.08 5.98 33.58
C LYS A 388 -1.01 4.90 32.50
N ASN A 389 -2.17 4.44 32.00
CA ASN A 389 -2.24 3.17 31.29
C ASN A 389 -2.93 3.23 29.92
N ILE A 390 -3.98 4.04 29.77
CA ILE A 390 -4.72 4.13 28.50
C ILE A 390 -4.00 5.09 27.53
N LYS A 391 -3.53 4.58 26.38
CA LYS A 391 -2.96 5.38 25.28
C LYS A 391 -4.11 6.00 24.47
N THR A 392 -4.99 5.16 23.94
CA THR A 392 -6.18 5.56 23.17
C THR A 392 -7.35 4.60 23.38
N LEU A 393 -8.55 5.07 23.03
CA LEU A 393 -9.74 4.26 22.81
C LEU A 393 -10.23 4.56 21.38
N LYS A 394 -10.26 3.55 20.50
CA LYS A 394 -11.01 3.60 19.23
C LYS A 394 -12.29 2.77 19.40
N LEU A 395 -13.37 3.23 18.79
CA LEU A 395 -14.66 2.54 18.75
C LEU A 395 -15.07 2.39 17.28
N THR A 396 -15.29 1.15 16.82
CA THR A 396 -15.51 0.83 15.40
C THR A 396 -16.69 -0.14 15.25
N SER A 397 -17.58 0.11 14.30
CA SER A 397 -18.60 -0.87 13.89
C SER A 397 -18.03 -1.85 12.86
N ARG A 398 -17.92 -3.14 13.21
CA ARG A 398 -17.64 -4.21 12.24
C ARG A 398 -18.95 -4.86 11.81
N LEU A 399 -19.24 -4.81 10.51
CA LEU A 399 -20.50 -5.27 9.94
C LEU A 399 -20.25 -6.47 9.02
N SER A 400 -20.92 -7.59 9.28
CA SER A 400 -20.76 -8.84 8.55
C SER A 400 -22.02 -9.71 8.63
N HIS A 401 -22.28 -10.49 7.58
CA HIS A 401 -23.39 -11.45 7.53
C HIS A 401 -23.37 -12.46 8.68
N LEU A 402 -22.19 -12.76 9.22
CA LEU A 402 -22.01 -13.71 10.31
C LEU A 402 -22.37 -13.11 11.68
N GLY A 403 -22.17 -11.81 11.85
CA GLY A 403 -22.50 -11.06 13.05
C GLY A 403 -21.95 -9.63 12.99
N ASN A 404 -22.68 -8.69 13.60
CA ASN A 404 -22.26 -7.30 13.71
C ASN A 404 -21.75 -7.02 15.12
N TYR A 405 -20.67 -6.25 15.22
CA TYR A 405 -20.00 -5.96 16.48
C TYR A 405 -19.63 -4.47 16.59
N LEU A 406 -19.83 -3.92 17.79
CA LEU A 406 -19.05 -2.78 18.25
C LEU A 406 -17.73 -3.32 18.78
N GLU A 407 -16.63 -3.00 18.11
CA GLU A 407 -15.27 -3.21 18.59
C GLU A 407 -14.83 -1.99 19.39
N ALA A 408 -14.41 -2.19 20.63
CA ALA A 408 -13.67 -1.21 21.41
C ALA A 408 -12.19 -1.61 21.45
N VAL A 409 -11.36 -0.90 20.68
CA VAL A 409 -9.91 -1.09 20.67
C VAL A 409 -9.29 -0.16 21.70
N VAL A 410 -8.78 -0.74 22.78
CA VAL A 410 -8.06 -0.02 23.83
C VAL A 410 -6.57 -0.28 23.65
N THR A 411 -5.81 0.77 23.33
CA THR A 411 -4.34 0.69 23.26
C THR A 411 -3.76 1.03 24.64
N LEU A 412 -2.97 0.12 25.21
CA LEU A 412 -2.41 0.21 26.55
C LEU A 412 -0.92 0.55 26.51
N LYS A 413 -0.47 1.46 27.38
CA LYS A 413 0.93 1.91 27.52
C LYS A 413 1.83 0.95 28.32
N ASN A 414 1.22 0.02 29.06
CA ASN A 414 1.85 -0.85 30.04
C ASN A 414 0.86 -1.93 30.48
N GLU A 415 1.35 -2.96 31.18
CA GLU A 415 0.51 -4.03 31.71
C GLU A 415 -0.46 -3.53 32.79
N VAL A 416 -1.71 -3.98 32.70
CA VAL A 416 -2.81 -3.75 33.63
C VAL A 416 -3.63 -5.04 33.72
N PRO A 417 -4.27 -5.36 34.86
CA PRO A 417 -5.33 -6.36 34.89
C PRO A 417 -6.44 -6.01 33.88
N PHE A 418 -6.40 -6.66 32.71
CA PHE A 418 -7.23 -6.27 31.56
C PHE A 418 -8.73 -6.39 31.88
N ASP A 419 -9.14 -7.33 32.75
CA ASP A 419 -10.51 -7.48 33.21
C ASP A 419 -11.09 -6.19 33.81
N SER A 420 -10.28 -5.40 34.53
CA SER A 420 -10.70 -4.10 35.07
C SER A 420 -10.97 -3.08 33.97
N VAL A 421 -10.17 -3.10 32.89
CA VAL A 421 -10.35 -2.22 31.72
C VAL A 421 -11.57 -2.67 30.91
N VAL A 422 -11.73 -3.98 30.68
CA VAL A 422 -12.91 -4.57 30.04
C VAL A 422 -14.18 -4.21 30.80
N HIS A 423 -14.17 -4.30 32.14
CA HIS A 423 -15.31 -3.95 32.98
C HIS A 423 -15.65 -2.45 32.89
N ALA A 424 -14.66 -1.56 32.98
CA ALA A 424 -14.87 -0.11 32.87
C ALA A 424 -15.40 0.31 31.49
N VAL A 425 -14.83 -0.24 30.40
CA VAL A 425 -15.34 -0.02 29.03
C VAL A 425 -16.79 -0.51 28.90
N SER A 426 -17.08 -1.72 29.40
CA SER A 426 -18.43 -2.29 29.37
C SER A 426 -19.43 -1.43 30.14
N ALA A 427 -19.07 -0.96 31.34
CA ALA A 427 -19.93 -0.13 32.18
C ALA A 427 -20.25 1.23 31.51
N LYS A 428 -19.26 1.88 30.89
CA LYS A 428 -19.47 3.15 30.19
C LYS A 428 -20.29 2.98 28.90
N LEU A 429 -20.05 1.91 28.12
CA LEU A 429 -20.81 1.62 26.90
C LEU A 429 -22.26 1.18 27.19
N ALA A 430 -22.50 0.42 28.25
CA ALA A 430 -23.85 0.08 28.71
C ALA A 430 -24.65 1.31 29.19
N GLY A 431 -23.95 2.33 29.72
CA GLY A 431 -24.51 3.62 30.12
C GLY A 431 -24.82 4.59 28.98
N LEU A 432 -24.51 4.27 27.72
CA LEU A 432 -24.76 5.16 26.59
C LEU A 432 -26.26 5.37 26.32
N ASN A 433 -26.59 6.62 25.99
CA ASN A 433 -27.85 6.98 25.36
C ASN A 433 -27.67 7.04 23.84
N PHE A 434 -28.44 6.22 23.12
CA PHE A 434 -28.43 6.16 21.65
C PHE A 434 -29.56 7.01 21.02
N THR A 435 -30.36 7.70 21.83
CA THR A 435 -31.37 8.66 21.35
C THR A 435 -30.68 9.85 20.67
N LEU A 436 -30.94 10.05 19.38
CA LEU A 436 -30.52 11.24 18.64
C LEU A 436 -31.65 12.26 18.55
N ALA A 437 -31.32 13.54 18.70
CA ALA A 437 -32.26 14.63 18.47
C ALA A 437 -32.54 14.82 16.95
N PRO A 438 -33.77 15.20 16.53
CA PRO A 438 -34.17 15.18 15.12
C PRO A 438 -33.28 16.02 14.18
N GLU A 439 -32.75 17.14 14.66
CA GLU A 439 -31.84 18.01 13.92
C GLU A 439 -30.49 17.34 13.62
N ILE A 440 -30.03 16.42 14.48
CA ILE A 440 -28.85 15.59 14.22
C ILE A 440 -29.13 14.62 13.08
N VAL A 441 -30.28 13.93 13.10
CA VAL A 441 -30.68 12.98 12.05
C VAL A 441 -30.80 13.71 10.70
N LYS A 442 -31.43 14.89 10.70
CA LYS A 442 -31.56 15.80 9.53
C LYS A 442 -30.19 16.25 9.01
N ALA A 443 -29.24 16.57 9.88
CA ALA A 443 -27.87 16.92 9.51
C ALA A 443 -27.10 15.72 8.89
N GLU A 444 -27.20 14.52 9.47
CA GLU A 444 -26.54 13.32 8.96
C GLU A 444 -27.09 12.90 7.58
N ILE A 445 -28.41 12.97 7.35
CA ILE A 445 -29.01 12.76 6.02
C ILE A 445 -28.43 13.77 5.00
N THR A 446 -28.25 15.03 5.43
CA THR A 446 -27.66 16.07 4.57
C THR A 446 -26.18 15.81 4.27
N ARG A 447 -25.43 15.26 5.24
CA ARG A 447 -24.02 14.85 5.06
C ARG A 447 -23.91 13.71 4.03
N GLU A 448 -24.72 12.66 4.12
CA GLU A 448 -24.66 11.56 3.14
C GLU A 448 -25.06 11.99 1.73
N ARG A 449 -26.08 12.84 1.58
CA ARG A 449 -26.39 13.41 0.25
C ARG A 449 -25.21 14.19 -0.32
N THR A 450 -24.42 14.84 0.55
CA THR A 450 -23.20 15.56 0.16
C THR A 450 -22.07 14.60 -0.25
N GLU A 451 -21.82 13.52 0.51
CA GLU A 451 -20.81 12.52 0.15
C GLU A 451 -21.21 11.71 -1.11
N PHE A 452 -22.49 11.39 -1.29
CA PHE A 452 -23.00 10.80 -2.53
C PHE A 452 -22.74 11.71 -3.74
N VAL A 453 -23.01 13.02 -3.63
CA VAL A 453 -22.75 14.00 -4.70
C VAL A 453 -21.24 14.08 -5.01
N LYS A 454 -20.37 14.17 -4.00
CA LYS A 454 -18.90 14.11 -4.16
C LYS A 454 -18.42 12.80 -4.81
N ASN A 455 -19.11 11.69 -4.56
CA ASN A 455 -18.78 10.39 -5.15
C ASN A 455 -19.18 10.31 -6.62
N ILE A 456 -20.34 10.83 -7.03
CA ILE A 456 -20.71 10.88 -8.47
C ILE A 456 -19.94 11.95 -9.26
N GLU A 457 -19.29 12.91 -8.59
CA GLU A 457 -18.26 13.79 -9.16
C GLU A 457 -16.92 13.05 -9.43
N LYS A 458 -16.73 11.86 -8.86
CA LYS A 458 -15.53 11.02 -9.02
C LYS A 458 -15.90 9.61 -9.54
N PRO A 459 -16.17 9.44 -10.85
CA PRO A 459 -16.73 8.20 -11.41
C PRO A 459 -15.99 6.88 -11.13
N HIS A 460 -14.68 6.90 -10.87
CA HIS A 460 -13.93 5.72 -10.38
C HIS A 460 -14.27 5.43 -8.91
N MET A 461 -14.17 6.44 -8.05
CA MET A 461 -14.36 6.29 -6.60
C MET A 461 -15.77 5.84 -6.22
N PHE A 462 -16.81 6.26 -6.95
CA PHE A 462 -18.17 5.77 -6.69
C PHE A 462 -18.25 4.25 -6.72
N GLY A 463 -17.64 3.61 -7.72
CA GLY A 463 -17.62 2.15 -7.80
C GLY A 463 -16.91 1.56 -6.58
N ILE A 464 -15.69 2.01 -6.30
CA ILE A 464 -14.88 1.53 -5.17
C ILE A 464 -15.66 1.60 -3.85
N TYR A 465 -16.21 2.77 -3.51
CA TYR A 465 -16.87 2.98 -2.21
C TYR A 465 -18.22 2.25 -2.09
N ASN A 466 -18.99 2.12 -3.17
CA ASN A 466 -20.32 1.53 -3.12
C ASN A 466 -20.36 0.03 -3.45
N THR A 467 -19.30 -0.56 -4.04
CA THR A 467 -19.37 -1.94 -4.56
C THR A 467 -19.76 -2.96 -3.49
N ASN A 468 -19.27 -2.84 -2.25
CA ASN A 468 -19.65 -3.76 -1.18
C ASN A 468 -21.18 -3.77 -0.94
N GLU A 469 -21.79 -2.58 -0.86
CA GLU A 469 -23.24 -2.42 -0.70
C GLU A 469 -24.01 -2.90 -1.94
N LEU A 470 -23.52 -2.60 -3.15
CA LEU A 470 -24.12 -3.02 -4.41
C LEU A 470 -24.13 -4.56 -4.59
N VAL A 471 -23.03 -5.20 -4.22
CA VAL A 471 -22.85 -6.66 -4.29
C VAL A 471 -23.70 -7.37 -3.23
N LYS A 472 -23.78 -6.80 -2.03
CA LYS A 472 -24.52 -7.31 -0.89
C LYS A 472 -26.04 -7.15 -1.03
N GLU A 473 -26.52 -5.91 -1.13
CA GLU A 473 -27.93 -5.55 -0.98
C GLU A 473 -28.67 -5.35 -2.31
N GLY A 474 -27.97 -4.96 -3.38
CA GLY A 474 -28.57 -4.69 -4.71
C GLY A 474 -28.21 -3.31 -5.26
N LEU A 475 -28.81 -2.92 -6.38
CA LEU A 475 -28.61 -1.58 -6.96
C LEU A 475 -29.41 -0.50 -6.22
N GLU A 476 -30.46 -0.92 -5.54
CA GLU A 476 -31.48 -0.11 -4.92
C GLU A 476 -31.06 0.45 -3.55
N SER A 477 -30.14 -0.23 -2.84
CA SER A 477 -29.66 0.14 -1.51
C SER A 477 -28.94 1.49 -1.49
N VAL A 478 -27.98 1.69 -2.40
CA VAL A 478 -27.23 2.93 -2.58
C VAL A 478 -28.15 4.12 -2.90
N LEU A 479 -29.32 3.86 -3.50
CA LEU A 479 -30.34 4.86 -3.77
C LEU A 479 -31.25 5.13 -2.55
N ALA A 480 -31.53 4.12 -1.74
CA ALA A 480 -32.20 4.29 -0.44
C ALA A 480 -31.32 5.10 0.53
N SER A 481 -30.03 4.76 0.65
CA SER A 481 -29.03 5.46 1.44
C SER A 481 -28.90 6.94 1.06
N PHE A 482 -28.95 7.30 -0.24
CA PHE A 482 -29.04 8.71 -0.68
C PHE A 482 -30.35 9.40 -0.28
N SER A 483 -31.47 8.67 -0.30
CA SER A 483 -32.77 9.24 0.07
C SER A 483 -32.82 9.60 1.56
N GLY A 484 -32.21 8.80 2.44
CA GLY A 484 -32.33 8.95 3.90
C GLY A 484 -33.77 8.84 4.40
N ARG A 485 -34.61 8.08 3.68
CA ARG A 485 -36.03 7.86 3.98
C ARG A 485 -36.21 7.15 5.33
N ASP A 486 -35.35 6.17 5.60
CA ASP A 486 -35.54 5.22 6.69
C ASP A 486 -34.81 5.67 7.97
N ALA A 487 -33.94 6.67 7.88
CA ALA A 487 -33.22 7.31 8.98
C ALA A 487 -34.09 7.73 10.19
N SER A 488 -35.35 8.14 9.99
CA SER A 488 -36.25 8.46 11.11
C SER A 488 -36.74 7.23 11.87
N ALA A 489 -36.97 6.11 11.19
CA ALA A 489 -37.30 4.84 11.84
C ALA A 489 -36.05 4.27 12.52
N ALA A 490 -34.94 4.21 11.78
CA ALA A 490 -33.64 3.77 12.28
C ALA A 490 -33.17 4.56 13.51
N ALA A 491 -33.48 5.85 13.63
CA ALA A 491 -33.21 6.64 14.85
C ALA A 491 -34.04 6.19 16.07
N GLY A 492 -35.28 5.74 15.86
CA GLY A 492 -36.14 5.17 16.90
C GLY A 492 -35.67 3.78 17.34
N ASP A 493 -35.35 2.91 16.40
CA ASP A 493 -34.80 1.57 16.66
C ASP A 493 -33.42 1.66 17.34
N LEU A 494 -32.63 2.68 16.99
CA LEU A 494 -31.35 2.99 17.64
C LEU A 494 -31.55 3.52 19.06
N ALA A 495 -32.57 4.34 19.33
CA ALA A 495 -32.80 4.92 20.66
C ALA A 495 -33.04 3.86 21.76
N VAL A 496 -33.64 2.71 21.41
CA VAL A 496 -33.84 1.58 22.35
C VAL A 496 -32.60 0.69 22.53
N LEU A 497 -31.52 0.90 21.77
CA LEU A 497 -30.30 0.10 21.86
C LEU A 497 -29.66 0.18 23.26
N LYS A 498 -29.19 -0.98 23.74
CA LYS A 498 -28.30 -1.11 24.89
C LYS A 498 -27.14 -2.03 24.51
N ILE A 499 -25.92 -1.59 24.80
CA ILE A 499 -24.73 -2.43 24.64
C ILE A 499 -24.74 -3.47 25.78
N GLY A 500 -24.75 -4.75 25.41
CA GLY A 500 -24.71 -5.86 26.36
C GLY A 500 -23.33 -6.11 26.96
N THR A 501 -23.13 -7.28 27.56
CA THR A 501 -21.79 -7.74 27.98
C THR A 501 -20.90 -8.06 26.76
N PRO A 502 -19.57 -7.97 26.87
CA PRO A 502 -18.66 -8.44 25.83
C PRO A 502 -18.94 -9.88 25.40
N ARG A 503 -18.94 -10.13 24.09
CA ARG A 503 -19.12 -11.47 23.49
C ARG A 503 -17.84 -12.31 23.60
N PHE A 504 -16.70 -11.65 23.40
CA PHE A 504 -15.32 -12.12 23.63
C PHE A 504 -14.37 -10.91 23.65
N VAL A 505 -13.13 -11.16 24.03
CA VAL A 505 -12.02 -10.20 24.10
C VAL A 505 -10.82 -10.78 23.35
N VAL A 506 -10.06 -9.95 22.65
CA VAL A 506 -8.77 -10.31 22.08
C VAL A 506 -7.70 -9.41 22.71
N LEU A 507 -6.72 -10.02 23.37
CA LEU A 507 -5.53 -9.35 23.90
C LEU A 507 -4.36 -9.65 22.96
N GLN A 508 -4.01 -8.67 22.14
CA GLN A 508 -2.84 -8.73 21.27
C GLN A 508 -1.67 -8.08 21.99
N MET A 509 -0.73 -8.92 22.43
CA MET A 509 0.52 -8.49 23.01
C MET A 509 1.52 -8.18 21.89
N PRO A 510 2.46 -7.23 22.08
CA PRO A 510 3.65 -7.17 21.26
C PRO A 510 4.33 -8.55 21.18
N SER A 511 4.64 -9.00 19.97
CA SER A 511 5.76 -9.90 19.73
C SER A 511 6.99 -9.32 20.43
N VAL A 512 7.86 -10.15 20.99
CA VAL A 512 9.15 -9.66 21.52
C VAL A 512 10.07 -9.30 20.35
N LYS A 513 9.85 -8.09 19.84
CA LYS A 513 10.58 -7.39 18.78
C LYS A 513 10.81 -5.94 19.23
N GLN A 514 11.55 -5.18 18.43
CA GLN A 514 12.05 -3.84 18.76
C GLN A 514 11.47 -2.84 17.73
N GLU A 515 11.13 -1.61 18.15
CA GLU A 515 10.89 -0.36 17.34
C GLU A 515 9.44 -0.03 16.82
N LYS A 516 8.78 1.04 17.35
CA LYS A 516 8.57 2.46 16.92
C LYS A 516 7.54 2.90 15.80
N GLU A 517 6.40 3.51 16.22
CA GLU A 517 5.88 4.93 15.98
C GLU A 517 5.34 5.62 14.65
N ASN A 518 4.33 6.53 14.81
CA ASN A 518 4.11 7.94 14.24
C ASN A 518 3.24 8.43 13.02
N THR A 519 2.70 9.69 13.16
CA THR A 519 2.12 10.71 12.19
C THR A 519 1.79 12.07 12.91
N GLY A 520 1.59 13.30 12.38
CA GLY A 520 1.90 14.03 11.09
C GLY A 520 1.15 15.41 10.91
N THR A 521 1.81 16.60 10.76
CA THR A 521 1.17 17.99 10.60
C THR A 521 1.93 18.92 9.58
N LYS A 522 1.65 20.24 9.54
CA LYS A 522 2.20 21.27 8.61
C LYS A 522 3.66 21.67 8.87
N ASN A 523 4.33 22.22 7.84
CA ASN A 523 5.76 22.52 7.85
C ASN A 523 6.14 24.01 7.65
N VAL A 524 7.28 24.43 8.21
CA VAL A 524 7.93 25.76 8.04
C VAL A 524 9.44 25.59 7.86
N THR A 525 10.06 26.19 6.85
CA THR A 525 11.49 25.98 6.54
C THR A 525 12.31 27.26 6.72
N LYS A 526 13.51 27.16 7.29
CA LYS A 526 14.53 28.23 7.34
C LYS A 526 15.95 27.68 7.11
N TYR A 527 16.77 28.45 6.39
CA TYR A 527 18.20 28.22 6.24
C TYR A 527 18.99 29.24 7.09
N PHE A 528 19.94 28.75 7.89
CA PHE A 528 20.84 29.52 8.74
C PHE A 528 22.28 29.30 8.27
N LYS A 529 22.86 30.34 7.66
CA LYS A 529 24.22 30.35 7.12
C LYS A 529 25.07 31.39 7.86
N ASP A 530 26.28 31.00 8.28
CA ASP A 530 27.31 31.94 8.74
C ASP A 530 28.65 31.55 8.09
N GLU A 531 29.11 32.39 7.17
CA GLU A 531 30.34 32.16 6.39
C GLU A 531 31.62 32.41 7.20
N ALA A 532 31.56 33.21 8.28
CA ALA A 532 32.73 33.50 9.11
C ALA A 532 33.16 32.29 9.96
N VAL A 533 32.21 31.43 10.34
CA VAL A 533 32.46 30.18 11.07
C VAL A 533 32.13 28.91 10.26
N GLY A 534 31.66 29.04 9.02
CA GLY A 534 31.29 27.91 8.15
C GLY A 534 30.01 27.18 8.57
N LYS A 535 29.10 27.81 9.31
CA LYS A 535 27.81 27.21 9.71
C LYS A 535 26.89 27.09 8.49
N ASN A 536 26.40 25.88 8.24
CA ASN A 536 25.41 25.59 7.21
C ASN A 536 24.31 24.70 7.83
N LEU A 537 23.23 25.31 8.31
CA LEU A 537 22.13 24.61 9.00
C LEU A 537 20.78 24.92 8.34
N MET A 538 20.13 23.90 7.81
CA MET A 538 18.77 23.95 7.28
C MET A 538 17.80 23.29 8.27
N VAL A 539 16.67 23.94 8.57
CA VAL A 539 15.66 23.39 9.49
C VAL A 539 14.27 23.48 8.87
N VAL A 540 13.60 22.33 8.82
CA VAL A 540 12.17 22.19 8.50
C VAL A 540 11.45 21.86 9.82
N GLN A 541 10.65 22.80 10.30
CA GLN A 541 9.60 22.49 11.26
C GLN A 541 8.57 21.58 10.57
N ASN A 542 8.05 20.56 11.26
CA ASN A 542 6.89 19.76 10.90
C ASN A 542 6.14 19.44 12.20
N GLU A 543 5.05 20.15 12.50
CA GLU A 543 4.49 20.25 13.86
C GLU A 543 3.89 18.96 14.44
N ALA A 544 3.83 17.87 13.67
CA ALA A 544 3.64 16.51 14.22
C ALA A 544 4.42 15.46 13.41
N ALA A 545 5.59 15.81 12.87
CA ALA A 545 6.65 14.83 12.84
C ALA A 545 7.03 14.57 14.31
N ASN A 546 6.44 13.55 14.92
CA ASN A 546 6.90 13.10 16.24
C ASN A 546 8.22 12.29 16.12
N LEU A 547 8.77 12.18 14.90
CA LEU A 547 10.16 11.83 14.62
C LEU A 547 11.02 13.09 14.42
N LEU A 548 12.17 13.12 15.09
CA LEU A 548 13.29 14.00 14.78
C LEU A 548 14.18 13.31 13.75
N ALA A 549 14.34 13.90 12.56
CA ALA A 549 15.28 13.41 11.55
C ALA A 549 16.39 14.44 11.32
N ILE A 550 17.65 14.01 11.40
CA ILE A 550 18.82 14.87 11.16
C ILE A 550 19.72 14.18 10.13
N HIS A 551 20.04 14.93 9.08
CA HIS A 551 20.97 14.55 8.02
C HIS A 551 22.18 15.48 8.06
N TYR A 552 23.33 14.95 8.45
CA TYR A 552 24.62 15.63 8.35
C TYR A 552 25.24 15.24 7.00
N LEU A 553 25.51 16.18 6.10
CA LEU A 553 26.29 15.95 4.87
C LEU A 553 27.71 16.48 5.08
N VAL A 554 28.71 15.61 5.02
CA VAL A 554 30.12 15.94 5.27
C VAL A 554 30.83 16.17 3.93
N LYS A 555 31.30 17.41 3.71
CA LYS A 555 31.75 17.89 2.39
C LYS A 555 33.10 17.30 1.95
N GLN A 556 33.32 17.26 0.63
CA GLN A 556 34.61 17.02 -0.05
C GLN A 556 35.33 15.71 0.33
N LYS A 557 34.56 14.65 0.61
CA LYS A 557 35.05 13.33 1.08
C LYS A 557 36.30 12.85 0.33
N ALA A 558 36.26 12.71 -0.99
CA ALA A 558 37.38 12.19 -1.78
C ALA A 558 38.65 13.05 -1.68
N VAL A 559 38.51 14.38 -1.54
CA VAL A 559 39.65 15.32 -1.44
C VAL A 559 40.31 15.25 -0.07
N TYR A 560 39.56 14.88 0.98
CA TYR A 560 40.17 14.53 2.25
C TYR A 560 40.75 13.10 2.23
N GLU A 561 40.05 12.10 1.68
CA GLU A 561 40.55 10.71 1.61
C GLU A 561 41.89 10.58 0.85
N SER A 562 42.17 11.42 -0.16
CA SER A 562 43.46 11.38 -0.87
C SER A 562 44.68 11.55 0.05
N ASN A 563 44.53 12.34 1.12
CA ASN A 563 45.63 12.76 1.96
C ASN A 563 45.88 11.82 3.15
N TYR A 564 44.90 10.96 3.48
CA TYR A 564 44.93 10.12 4.69
C TYR A 564 44.64 8.63 4.42
N GLY A 565 44.07 8.29 3.27
CA GLY A 565 43.90 6.93 2.79
C GLY A 565 42.50 6.62 2.25
N ARG A 566 42.43 5.62 1.37
CA ARG A 566 41.19 5.15 0.75
C ARG A 566 40.16 4.70 1.78
N ASP A 567 38.88 5.03 1.55
CA ASP A 567 37.75 4.63 2.40
C ASP A 567 37.86 5.17 3.85
N ALA A 568 38.69 6.19 4.12
CA ALA A 568 38.87 6.76 5.46
C ALA A 568 37.58 7.37 6.04
N SER A 569 36.69 7.95 5.21
CA SER A 569 35.37 8.41 5.67
C SER A 569 34.53 7.23 6.17
N LYS A 570 34.48 6.16 5.39
CA LYS A 570 33.73 4.93 5.68
C LYS A 570 34.23 4.24 6.94
N ILE A 571 35.55 4.16 7.13
CA ILE A 571 36.16 3.64 8.37
C ILE A 571 35.91 4.57 9.56
N LEU A 572 35.99 5.89 9.39
CA LEU A 572 35.71 6.85 10.46
C LEU A 572 34.25 6.77 10.93
N HIS A 573 33.32 6.74 9.96
CA HIS A 573 31.90 6.62 10.20
C HIS A 573 31.57 5.29 10.88
N GLU A 574 32.24 4.20 10.52
CA GLU A 574 32.12 2.90 11.20
C GLU A 574 32.66 2.91 12.64
N CYS A 575 33.70 3.70 12.92
CA CYS A 575 34.14 3.94 14.30
C CYS A 575 33.07 4.73 15.08
N PHE A 576 32.40 5.69 14.44
CA PHE A 576 31.28 6.44 15.03
C PHE A 576 30.04 5.55 15.25
N ASP A 577 29.75 4.61 14.34
CA ASP A 577 28.70 3.60 14.49
C ASP A 577 28.91 2.78 15.77
N GLN A 578 30.12 2.23 15.93
CA GLN A 578 30.53 1.47 17.11
C GLN A 578 30.46 2.32 18.38
N ARG A 579 30.88 3.59 18.32
CA ARG A 579 30.79 4.52 19.46
C ARG A 579 29.35 4.71 19.89
N LEU A 580 28.43 4.99 18.97
CA LEU A 580 27.00 5.19 19.25
C LEU A 580 26.33 3.90 19.72
N LYS A 581 26.74 2.74 19.19
CA LYS A 581 26.23 1.41 19.56
C LYS A 581 26.91 0.78 20.79
N SER A 582 27.85 1.45 21.44
CA SER A 582 28.42 0.99 22.73
C SER A 582 27.37 1.06 23.86
N ASP A 583 27.42 0.14 24.82
CA ASP A 583 26.40 0.00 25.89
C ASP A 583 26.11 1.32 26.63
N ALA A 584 27.15 2.11 26.91
CA ALA A 584 27.02 3.40 27.58
C ALA A 584 26.25 4.42 26.72
N ASN A 585 26.53 4.47 25.42
CA ASN A 585 25.85 5.36 24.49
C ASN A 585 24.45 4.87 24.11
N GLN A 586 24.23 3.56 23.95
CA GLN A 586 22.87 2.99 23.84
C GLN A 586 22.03 3.33 25.07
N LYS A 587 22.60 3.23 26.28
CA LYS A 587 21.90 3.58 27.53
C LYS A 587 21.56 5.08 27.59
N ALA A 588 22.47 5.95 27.13
CA ALA A 588 22.24 7.40 27.09
C ALA A 588 21.28 7.85 25.98
N SER A 589 21.28 7.17 24.83
CA SER A 589 20.46 7.51 23.66
C SER A 589 19.08 6.86 23.65
N ARG A 590 18.85 5.80 24.44
CA ARG A 590 17.59 5.02 24.49
C ARG A 590 16.32 5.87 24.62
N GLN A 591 16.38 6.96 25.39
CA GLN A 591 15.23 7.86 25.59
C GLN A 591 14.85 8.68 24.35
N TYR A 592 15.79 8.86 23.41
CA TYR A 592 15.52 9.41 22.08
C TYR A 592 15.31 8.27 21.05
N GLY A 593 15.73 7.05 21.38
CA GLY A 593 15.59 5.84 20.58
C GLY A 593 16.19 5.99 19.17
N PHE A 594 17.37 6.59 19.07
CA PHE A 594 17.97 6.88 17.77
C PHE A 594 18.28 5.61 16.96
N THR A 595 17.81 5.57 15.72
CA THR A 595 18.41 4.75 14.66
C THR A 595 19.47 5.58 13.93
N PHE A 596 20.54 4.91 13.48
CA PHE A 596 21.69 5.56 12.85
C PHE A 596 22.08 4.84 11.56
N THR A 597 22.24 5.60 10.47
CA THR A 597 22.81 5.10 9.20
C THR A 597 24.00 5.96 8.83
N VAL A 598 25.20 5.42 9.03
CA VAL A 598 26.49 6.11 8.84
C VAL A 598 27.33 5.55 7.68
N ASN A 599 26.90 4.45 7.07
CA ASN A 599 27.45 3.81 5.85
C ASN A 599 26.33 3.06 5.11
N ASP A 600 26.46 2.91 3.78
CA ASP A 600 25.53 2.11 2.94
C ASP A 600 25.56 0.63 3.31
N ASN A 601 24.44 -0.08 3.13
CA ASN A 601 24.41 -1.54 3.15
C ASN A 601 24.61 -2.13 1.73
N PRO A 602 25.78 -2.72 1.41
CA PRO A 602 26.09 -3.19 0.05
C PRO A 602 25.27 -4.40 -0.42
N PHE A 603 24.35 -4.91 0.42
CA PHE A 603 23.40 -5.97 0.08
C PHE A 603 21.98 -5.45 -0.21
N ILE A 604 21.70 -4.15 0.00
CA ILE A 604 20.40 -3.52 -0.31
C ILE A 604 20.50 -2.83 -1.68
N PRO A 605 19.68 -3.22 -2.68
CA PRO A 605 19.65 -2.52 -3.97
C PRO A 605 19.21 -1.06 -3.81
N MET A 606 19.93 -0.15 -4.48
CA MET A 606 19.68 1.30 -4.47
C MET A 606 19.94 2.03 -3.13
N ASP A 607 20.66 1.39 -2.19
CA ASP A 607 21.30 2.04 -1.04
C ASP A 607 22.79 2.26 -1.34
N ASP A 608 23.08 3.15 -2.29
CA ASP A 608 24.43 3.43 -2.83
C ASP A 608 24.86 4.90 -2.67
N ILE A 609 24.27 5.60 -1.70
CA ILE A 609 24.40 7.05 -1.53
C ILE A 609 25.73 7.40 -0.85
N TYR A 610 26.29 6.53 0.01
CA TYR A 610 27.67 6.66 0.51
C TYR A 610 28.72 6.28 -0.54
N LEU A 611 28.35 5.65 -1.66
CA LEU A 611 29.27 5.42 -2.79
C LEU A 611 29.50 6.70 -3.64
N HIS A 612 28.95 7.83 -3.22
CA HIS A 612 29.36 9.15 -3.72
C HIS A 612 30.79 9.49 -3.26
N PRO A 613 31.65 10.08 -4.12
CA PRO A 613 32.99 10.51 -3.73
C PRO A 613 32.98 11.95 -3.18
N ASP A 614 32.07 12.79 -3.67
CA ASP A 614 32.00 14.22 -3.35
C ASP A 614 31.74 14.47 -1.85
N PHE A 615 30.88 13.67 -1.21
CA PHE A 615 30.48 13.83 0.18
C PHE A 615 30.28 12.47 0.87
N GLY A 616 30.40 12.45 2.20
CA GLY A 616 29.77 11.45 3.05
C GLY A 616 28.53 12.04 3.73
N TYR A 617 27.76 11.23 4.45
CA TYR A 617 26.69 11.73 5.30
C TYR A 617 26.60 11.03 6.66
N LEU A 618 25.63 11.40 7.49
CA LEU A 618 25.17 10.65 8.66
C LEU A 618 23.66 10.89 8.79
N ARG A 619 22.86 9.83 8.90
CA ARG A 619 21.44 9.90 9.26
C ARG A 619 21.27 9.54 10.73
N ALA A 620 20.55 10.37 11.47
CA ALA A 620 20.05 10.07 12.80
C ALA A 620 18.54 10.32 12.83
N GLU A 621 17.75 9.30 13.14
CA GLU A 621 16.30 9.38 13.28
C GLU A 621 15.88 8.96 14.69
N GLY A 622 15.21 9.84 15.41
CA GLY A 622 14.87 9.68 16.83
C GLY A 622 13.45 10.13 17.14
N LEU A 623 13.06 10.01 18.42
CA LEU A 623 11.84 10.63 18.95
C LEU A 623 11.99 12.16 18.92
N ALA A 624 10.90 12.86 18.64
CA ALA A 624 10.82 14.31 18.81
C ALA A 624 10.31 14.73 20.20
N ASP A 625 9.95 13.78 21.07
CA ASP A 625 9.52 14.01 22.46
C ASP A 625 10.47 14.94 23.25
N ASP A 626 11.78 14.83 22.98
CA ASP A 626 12.80 15.75 23.48
C ASP A 626 13.82 16.09 22.38
N VAL A 627 13.42 16.93 21.42
CA VAL A 627 14.34 17.46 20.39
C VAL A 627 15.57 18.12 21.01
N ALA A 628 15.44 18.77 22.17
CA ALA A 628 16.52 19.50 22.81
C ALA A 628 17.60 18.56 23.37
N GLY A 629 17.23 17.58 24.20
CA GLY A 629 18.13 16.55 24.70
C GLY A 629 18.70 15.68 23.58
N ALA A 630 17.89 15.34 22.57
CA ALA A 630 18.30 14.56 21.42
C ALA A 630 19.39 15.27 20.59
N VAL A 631 19.18 16.53 20.21
CA VAL A 631 20.16 17.36 19.50
C VAL A 631 21.40 17.62 20.38
N ASN A 632 21.22 17.94 21.66
CA ASN A 632 22.36 18.18 22.57
C ASN A 632 23.22 16.92 22.77
N TYR A 633 22.61 15.73 22.80
CA TYR A 633 23.32 14.46 22.84
C TYR A 633 24.15 14.25 21.57
N LEU A 634 23.58 14.41 20.37
CA LEU A 634 24.33 14.26 19.12
C LEU A 634 25.42 15.31 18.98
N ASN A 635 25.14 16.56 19.34
CA ASN A 635 26.12 17.64 19.33
C ASN A 635 27.28 17.34 20.28
N PHE A 636 27.01 16.75 21.46
CA PHE A 636 28.06 16.26 22.35
C PHE A 636 28.86 15.10 21.74
N GLN A 637 28.21 14.09 21.15
CA GLN A 637 28.91 12.96 20.53
C GLN A 637 29.82 13.40 19.38
N ILE A 638 29.32 14.23 18.45
CA ILE A 638 30.09 14.73 17.30
C ILE A 638 31.26 15.59 17.77
N LYS A 639 31.00 16.57 18.65
CA LYS A 639 32.01 17.52 19.15
C LYS A 639 33.15 16.88 19.94
N ASN A 640 32.89 15.75 20.60
CA ASN A 640 33.88 15.02 21.40
C ASN A 640 34.36 13.72 20.72
N PHE A 641 34.05 13.50 19.44
CA PHE A 641 34.46 12.28 18.76
C PHE A 641 35.94 12.30 18.39
N THR A 642 36.63 11.23 18.73
CA THR A 642 37.90 10.81 18.13
C THR A 642 37.90 9.29 18.14
N PRO A 643 38.13 8.61 17.01
CA PRO A 643 38.12 7.15 16.96
C PRO A 643 39.26 6.59 17.82
N THR A 644 39.00 5.46 18.48
CA THR A 644 40.03 4.68 19.19
C THR A 644 40.65 3.61 18.31
N GLU A 645 41.84 3.13 18.70
CA GLU A 645 42.57 2.11 17.94
C GLU A 645 41.80 0.78 17.86
N GLU A 646 40.95 0.48 18.85
CA GLU A 646 40.09 -0.71 18.87
C GLU A 646 38.93 -0.61 17.86
N GLU A 647 38.21 0.53 17.85
CA GLU A 647 37.14 0.80 16.87
C GLU A 647 37.68 0.79 15.43
N PHE A 648 38.89 1.33 15.23
CA PHE A 648 39.60 1.30 13.95
C PHE A 648 39.89 -0.14 13.48
N LYS A 649 40.46 -0.98 14.36
CA LYS A 649 40.75 -2.39 14.05
C LYS A 649 39.48 -3.15 13.66
N LYS A 650 38.41 -3.00 14.44
CA LYS A 650 37.08 -3.60 14.20
C LYS A 650 36.45 -3.13 12.89
N ALA A 651 36.51 -1.83 12.59
CA ALA A 651 36.00 -1.27 11.34
C ALA A 651 36.72 -1.84 10.10
N VAL A 652 38.06 -1.90 10.17
CA VAL A 652 38.90 -2.46 9.10
C VAL A 652 38.65 -3.97 8.91
N GLU A 653 38.43 -4.73 9.99
CA GLU A 653 38.10 -6.15 9.92
C GLU A 653 36.72 -6.40 9.31
N LYS A 654 35.68 -5.67 9.74
CA LYS A 654 34.31 -5.73 9.19
C LYS A 654 34.31 -5.60 7.67
N TYR A 655 34.97 -4.58 7.13
CA TYR A 655 34.98 -4.34 5.68
C TYR A 655 35.92 -5.27 4.91
N LYS A 656 36.96 -5.87 5.52
CA LYS A 656 37.69 -7.00 4.94
C LYS A 656 36.76 -8.22 4.78
N GLY A 657 35.98 -8.56 5.80
CA GLY A 657 34.99 -9.64 5.75
C GLY A 657 33.94 -9.44 4.66
N ILE A 658 33.31 -8.26 4.63
CA ILE A 658 32.32 -7.88 3.60
C ILE A 658 32.94 -7.92 2.19
N SER A 659 34.17 -7.41 2.01
CA SER A 659 34.87 -7.46 0.72
C SER A 659 35.07 -8.89 0.22
N MET A 660 35.46 -9.82 1.11
CA MET A 660 35.60 -11.24 0.76
C MET A 660 34.26 -11.89 0.38
N MET A 661 33.17 -11.59 1.09
CA MET A 661 31.83 -12.09 0.73
C MET A 661 31.36 -11.58 -0.65
N LEU A 662 31.61 -10.30 -0.95
CA LEU A 662 31.24 -9.69 -2.23
C LEU A 662 32.07 -10.20 -3.43
N MET A 663 33.16 -10.95 -3.22
CA MET A 663 33.91 -11.58 -4.32
C MET A 663 33.15 -12.74 -5.01
N GLY A 664 32.01 -13.17 -4.46
CA GLY A 664 31.07 -14.08 -5.13
C GLY A 664 30.15 -13.44 -6.18
N GLY A 665 30.21 -12.11 -6.38
CA GLY A 665 29.32 -11.40 -7.31
C GLY A 665 29.61 -11.61 -8.81
N ASP A 666 28.71 -11.10 -9.66
CA ASP A 666 28.82 -11.14 -11.13
C ASP A 666 30.11 -10.43 -11.61
N LYS A 667 31.10 -11.22 -12.01
CA LYS A 667 32.42 -10.75 -12.44
C LYS A 667 32.35 -9.94 -13.74
N SER A 668 31.42 -10.26 -14.64
CA SER A 668 31.17 -9.50 -15.87
C SER A 668 30.59 -8.13 -15.56
N LYS A 669 29.64 -8.04 -14.62
CA LYS A 669 29.08 -6.77 -14.15
C LYS A 669 30.13 -5.88 -13.49
N LYS A 670 30.98 -6.44 -12.61
CA LYS A 670 32.07 -5.69 -11.98
C LYS A 670 33.08 -5.18 -13.02
N LEU A 671 33.50 -6.03 -13.96
CA LEU A 671 34.42 -5.67 -15.04
C LEU A 671 33.85 -4.58 -15.96
N PHE A 672 32.52 -4.59 -16.17
CA PHE A 672 31.78 -3.56 -16.87
C PHE A 672 31.72 -2.25 -16.08
N ASP A 673 31.38 -2.28 -14.79
CA ASP A 673 31.26 -1.06 -13.96
C ASP A 673 32.61 -0.34 -13.79
N ASP A 674 33.70 -1.09 -13.61
CA ASP A 674 35.05 -0.52 -13.50
C ASP A 674 35.51 0.05 -14.86
N ALA A 675 35.14 -0.56 -15.98
CA ALA A 675 35.42 -0.04 -17.32
C ALA A 675 34.55 1.16 -17.70
N TYR A 676 33.28 1.18 -17.28
CA TYR A 676 32.32 2.26 -17.48
C TYR A 676 32.82 3.53 -16.79
N LYS A 677 33.19 3.43 -15.51
CA LYS A 677 33.70 4.56 -14.73
C LYS A 677 34.92 5.20 -15.39
N ALA A 678 35.89 4.40 -15.84
CA ALA A 678 37.11 4.87 -16.50
C ALA A 678 36.91 5.37 -17.94
N LEU A 679 35.76 5.09 -18.58
CA LEU A 679 35.42 5.55 -19.92
C LEU A 679 34.59 6.84 -19.93
N VAL A 680 33.79 7.06 -18.88
CA VAL A 680 32.74 8.10 -18.84
C VAL A 680 33.08 9.27 -17.92
N TYR A 681 33.73 9.03 -16.77
CA TYR A 681 34.08 10.10 -15.83
C TYR A 681 35.58 10.37 -15.83
N GLU A 682 35.96 11.64 -15.64
CA GLU A 682 37.36 12.05 -15.53
C GLU A 682 38.02 11.30 -14.35
N PRO A 683 39.27 10.80 -14.51
CA PRO A 683 39.93 10.06 -13.44
C PRO A 683 40.04 10.93 -12.18
N ASP A 684 39.49 10.44 -11.07
CA ASP A 684 39.54 11.16 -9.79
C ASP A 684 41.00 11.42 -9.41
N SER A 685 41.40 12.69 -9.45
CA SER A 685 42.78 13.11 -9.17
C SER A 685 43.17 12.85 -7.72
N SER A 686 42.19 12.76 -6.81
CA SER A 686 42.37 12.36 -5.42
C SER A 686 42.74 10.88 -5.27
N ALA A 687 42.42 10.04 -6.26
CA ALA A 687 42.66 8.59 -6.20
C ALA A 687 44.10 8.17 -6.56
N GLN A 688 44.93 9.06 -7.14
CA GLN A 688 46.13 8.61 -7.84
C GLN A 688 47.33 8.26 -6.94
N HIS A 689 47.47 8.83 -5.74
CA HIS A 689 48.50 8.47 -4.74
C HIS A 689 47.90 8.57 -3.33
N GLN A 690 47.23 7.51 -2.88
CA GLN A 690 46.64 7.46 -1.53
C GLN A 690 47.53 6.64 -0.58
N PRO A 691 47.86 7.13 0.62
CA PRO A 691 48.60 6.34 1.61
C PRO A 691 47.73 5.18 2.13
N ALA A 692 48.37 4.15 2.69
CA ALA A 692 47.64 3.13 3.44
C ALA A 692 47.09 3.76 4.73
N LEU A 693 45.78 3.64 4.95
CA LEU A 693 45.11 4.22 6.12
C LEU A 693 45.67 3.63 7.42
N THR A 694 46.32 4.49 8.22
CA THR A 694 46.78 4.17 9.59
C THR A 694 45.82 4.73 10.63
N TYR A 695 45.95 4.29 11.88
CA TYR A 695 45.19 4.85 12.99
C TYR A 695 45.47 6.36 13.18
N ASP A 696 46.74 6.77 13.21
CA ASP A 696 47.11 8.18 13.33
C ASP A 696 46.64 9.01 12.12
N GLY A 697 46.65 8.41 10.93
CA GLY A 697 46.07 8.99 9.71
C GLY A 697 44.56 9.22 9.85
N LEU A 698 43.81 8.26 10.41
CA LEU A 698 42.38 8.40 10.70
C LEU A 698 42.12 9.48 11.75
N VAL A 699 42.92 9.55 12.81
CA VAL A 699 42.82 10.58 13.87
C VAL A 699 43.13 11.98 13.30
N ALA A 700 44.08 12.09 12.37
CA ALA A 700 44.37 13.35 11.68
C ALA A 700 43.25 13.74 10.69
N PHE A 701 42.75 12.78 9.90
CA PHE A 701 41.59 12.93 9.01
C PHE A 701 40.34 13.40 9.75
N THR A 702 40.06 12.84 10.93
CA THR A 702 38.92 13.22 11.79
C THR A 702 38.89 14.73 12.05
N LYS A 703 40.05 15.32 12.36
CA LYS A 703 40.20 16.73 12.75
C LYS A 703 39.98 17.74 11.62
N VAL A 704 39.93 17.28 10.36
CA VAL A 704 39.70 18.15 9.19
C VAL A 704 38.36 17.83 8.51
N TYR A 705 38.09 16.55 8.27
CA TYR A 705 36.88 16.10 7.57
C TYR A 705 35.64 16.12 8.46
N PHE A 706 35.72 15.61 9.68
CA PHE A 706 34.55 15.40 10.56
C PHE A 706 34.33 16.59 11.51
N THR A 707 34.35 17.81 10.95
CA THR A 707 34.20 19.06 11.72
C THR A 707 32.83 19.70 11.47
N PRO A 708 32.23 20.41 12.46
CA PRO A 708 30.92 21.05 12.30
C PRO A 708 30.82 22.00 11.11
N SER A 709 31.91 22.69 10.79
CA SER A 709 31.99 23.66 9.67
C SER A 709 32.27 22.99 8.32
N ASN A 710 32.68 21.73 8.31
CA ASN A 710 32.72 20.88 7.11
C ASN A 710 31.39 20.13 6.88
N MET A 711 30.34 20.41 7.66
CA MET A 711 29.01 19.79 7.52
C MET A 711 27.95 20.77 7.00
N ILE A 712 27.09 20.28 6.13
CA ILE A 712 25.75 20.85 5.87
C ILE A 712 24.77 20.01 6.68
N ILE A 713 24.15 20.62 7.69
CA ILE A 713 23.23 19.95 8.61
C ILE A 713 21.80 20.27 8.17
N SER A 714 20.98 19.25 7.93
CA SER A 714 19.56 19.41 7.61
C SER A 714 18.70 18.69 8.64
N VAL A 715 17.77 19.41 9.26
CA VAL A 715 16.94 18.94 10.39
C VAL A 715 15.47 18.98 10.00
N VAL A 716 14.72 17.93 10.31
CA VAL A 716 13.25 17.92 10.29
C VAL A 716 12.74 17.55 11.68
N SER A 717 11.95 18.42 12.30
CA SER A 717 11.46 18.23 13.68
C SER A 717 10.20 19.08 13.93
N PRO A 718 9.42 18.87 15.01
CA PRO A 718 8.28 19.74 15.33
C PRO A 718 8.71 21.06 16.01
N MET A 719 9.97 21.17 16.43
CA MET A 719 10.52 22.32 17.12
C MET A 719 10.74 23.51 16.17
N ASN A 720 10.47 24.73 16.65
CA ASN A 720 10.66 25.97 15.89
C ASN A 720 12.10 26.08 15.34
N PRO A 721 12.30 26.47 14.06
CA PRO A 721 13.60 26.57 13.43
C PRO A 721 14.62 27.43 14.20
N ASP A 722 14.20 28.53 14.82
CA ASP A 722 15.07 29.44 15.57
C ASP A 722 15.57 28.80 16.88
N SER A 723 14.74 27.96 17.50
CA SER A 723 15.10 27.20 18.70
C SER A 723 16.04 26.03 18.37
N VAL A 724 15.82 25.35 17.23
CA VAL A 724 16.75 24.34 16.69
C VAL A 724 18.11 24.98 16.36
N ASN A 725 18.11 26.17 15.74
CA ASN A 725 19.34 26.91 15.44
C ASN A 725 20.20 27.18 16.68
N ALA A 726 19.56 27.58 17.79
CA ALA A 726 20.21 27.85 19.08
C ALA A 726 20.80 26.60 19.78
N LEU A 727 20.24 25.41 19.53
CA LEU A 727 20.83 24.14 19.98
C LEU A 727 22.11 23.83 19.19
N PHE A 728 22.08 24.09 17.88
CA PHE A 728 23.23 23.85 17.00
C PHE A 728 24.37 24.86 17.15
N ASP A 729 24.13 26.08 17.64
CA ASP A 729 25.20 27.03 17.99
C ASP A 729 26.21 26.45 19.00
N GLN A 730 25.78 25.51 19.85
CA GLN A 730 26.63 24.85 20.83
C GLN A 730 27.61 23.82 20.23
N LEU A 731 27.42 23.43 18.96
CA LEU A 731 28.19 22.39 18.28
C LEU A 731 29.68 22.78 18.11
N GLY A 732 30.00 24.07 18.08
CA GLY A 732 31.39 24.58 18.10
C GLY A 732 32.01 24.75 16.72
N TYR A 733 31.37 25.54 15.87
CA TYR A 733 31.89 25.94 14.56
C TYR A 733 33.24 26.68 14.67
N SER A 734 34.06 26.59 13.63
CA SER A 734 35.36 27.28 13.53
C SER A 734 35.62 27.71 12.08
N PRO A 735 36.31 28.84 11.83
CA PRO A 735 36.58 29.32 10.47
C PRO A 735 37.33 28.27 9.63
N VAL A 736 36.78 27.92 8.45
CA VAL A 736 37.39 26.93 7.54
C VAL A 736 38.45 27.61 6.69
N THR A 737 39.71 27.57 7.13
CA THR A 737 40.83 28.15 6.37
C THR A 737 41.21 27.24 5.20
N GLY A 738 40.92 27.68 3.97
CA GLY A 738 41.31 26.97 2.76
C GLY A 738 40.45 25.76 2.43
N GLU A 739 39.12 25.89 2.54
CA GLU A 739 38.17 24.86 2.11
C GLU A 739 38.46 24.43 0.65
N PRO A 740 38.71 23.13 0.38
CA PRO A 740 38.89 22.64 -0.98
C PRO A 740 37.71 22.96 -1.91
N ALA A 741 38.01 23.15 -3.21
CA ALA A 741 36.96 23.30 -4.20
C ALA A 741 36.04 22.06 -4.24
N VAL A 742 34.76 22.27 -4.54
CA VAL A 742 33.76 21.19 -4.66
C VAL A 742 34.13 20.27 -5.82
N SER A 743 34.88 19.22 -5.49
CA SER A 743 35.11 18.08 -6.36
C SER A 743 33.77 17.39 -6.58
N THR A 744 33.31 17.42 -7.82
CA THR A 744 32.28 16.52 -8.30
C THR A 744 32.91 15.59 -9.31
N ARG A 745 32.31 14.42 -9.53
CA ARG A 745 32.52 13.69 -10.78
C ARG A 745 32.29 14.66 -11.96
N THR A 746 33.14 14.55 -12.99
CA THR A 746 33.03 15.31 -14.24
C THR A 746 32.98 14.31 -15.39
N LEU A 747 32.11 14.55 -16.38
CA LEU A 747 32.01 13.72 -17.57
C LEU A 747 33.16 14.00 -18.54
N VAL A 748 33.91 12.98 -18.97
CA VAL A 748 35.00 13.14 -19.96
C VAL A 748 34.42 13.66 -21.28
N LEU A 749 35.01 14.69 -21.87
CA LEU A 749 34.73 15.03 -23.28
C LEU A 749 35.67 14.24 -24.20
N PRO A 750 35.21 13.17 -24.87
CA PRO A 750 36.08 12.33 -25.68
C PRO A 750 36.58 13.07 -26.93
N ALA A 751 37.89 13.13 -27.13
CA ALA A 751 38.51 13.78 -28.30
C ALA A 751 38.33 13.00 -29.62
N LYS A 752 37.99 11.70 -29.53
CA LYS A 752 37.68 10.79 -30.65
C LYS A 752 36.74 9.69 -30.16
N PRO A 753 36.01 8.97 -31.04
CA PRO A 753 35.20 7.82 -30.63
C PRO A 753 36.04 6.76 -29.92
N ALA A 754 35.45 6.09 -28.93
CA ALA A 754 36.12 5.05 -28.15
C ALA A 754 35.26 3.79 -28.08
N SER A 755 35.90 2.63 -28.23
CA SER A 755 35.26 1.32 -28.12
C SER A 755 36.12 0.42 -27.25
N ILE A 756 35.53 -0.14 -26.20
CA ILE A 756 36.15 -1.11 -25.28
C ILE A 756 35.31 -2.39 -25.34
N GLU A 757 35.89 -3.50 -25.78
CA GLU A 757 35.32 -4.84 -25.59
C GLU A 757 36.22 -5.64 -24.64
N LYS A 758 35.62 -6.33 -23.67
CA LYS A 758 36.32 -7.22 -22.73
C LYS A 758 35.59 -8.56 -22.63
N GLN A 759 36.34 -9.61 -22.34
CA GLN A 759 35.80 -10.94 -22.11
C GLN A 759 35.36 -11.08 -20.64
N GLY A 760 34.12 -11.51 -20.42
CA GLY A 760 33.53 -11.80 -19.11
C GLY A 760 33.49 -13.31 -18.83
N SER A 761 32.55 -13.73 -17.98
CA SER A 761 32.27 -15.15 -17.69
C SER A 761 31.41 -15.87 -18.74
N GLY A 762 30.87 -15.15 -19.74
CA GLY A 762 30.05 -15.72 -20.82
C GLY A 762 28.58 -16.03 -20.48
N GLU A 763 28.19 -16.04 -19.20
CA GLU A 763 26.78 -16.28 -18.81
C GLU A 763 25.87 -15.08 -19.08
N ARG A 764 26.41 -13.87 -18.97
CA ARG A 764 25.73 -12.58 -19.13
C ARG A 764 26.68 -11.58 -19.76
N ALA A 765 26.16 -10.82 -20.72
CA ALA A 765 26.85 -9.71 -21.33
C ALA A 765 26.27 -8.37 -20.87
N TYR A 766 27.13 -7.36 -20.82
CA TYR A 766 26.76 -5.99 -20.47
C TYR A 766 27.22 -5.03 -21.57
N ALA A 767 26.35 -4.10 -21.96
CA ALA A 767 26.62 -3.14 -23.01
C ALA A 767 26.21 -1.73 -22.59
N PHE A 768 27.09 -0.76 -22.84
CA PHE A 768 26.82 0.67 -22.75
C PHE A 768 27.17 1.32 -24.08
N TRP A 769 26.32 2.24 -24.52
CA TRP A 769 26.60 3.14 -25.63
C TRP A 769 26.13 4.54 -25.25
N GLY A 770 26.93 5.56 -25.56
CA GLY A 770 26.55 6.93 -25.30
C GLY A 770 27.49 7.97 -25.90
N PHE A 771 27.23 9.23 -25.60
CA PHE A 771 28.09 10.36 -25.95
C PHE A 771 27.90 11.50 -24.94
N ILE A 772 28.92 12.34 -24.82
CA ILE A 772 28.97 13.42 -23.84
C ILE A 772 29.13 14.74 -24.60
N ASN A 773 28.20 15.67 -24.38
CA ASN A 773 28.20 16.99 -25.01
C ASN A 773 28.18 18.10 -23.95
N PRO A 774 28.80 19.27 -24.21
CA PRO A 774 28.59 20.46 -23.41
C PRO A 774 27.12 20.93 -23.48
N ILE A 775 26.61 21.48 -22.39
CA ILE A 775 25.26 22.04 -22.26
C ILE A 775 25.27 23.44 -21.67
N ASP A 776 24.11 24.08 -21.75
CA ASP A 776 23.78 25.27 -20.98
C ASP A 776 23.07 24.80 -19.70
N PRO A 777 23.57 25.12 -18.48
CA PRO A 777 22.91 24.74 -17.24
C PRO A 777 21.46 25.24 -17.12
N ALA A 778 21.08 26.31 -17.83
CA ALA A 778 19.69 26.78 -17.86
C ALA A 778 18.73 25.79 -18.56
N ASP A 779 19.22 24.96 -19.48
CA ASP A 779 18.41 23.94 -20.17
C ASP A 779 18.20 22.67 -19.31
N ALA A 780 18.71 22.59 -18.07
CA ALA A 780 18.68 21.38 -17.25
C ALA A 780 17.27 20.78 -17.05
N ALA A 781 16.24 21.61 -16.84
CA ALA A 781 14.86 21.16 -16.72
C ALA A 781 14.32 20.58 -18.04
N VAL A 782 14.66 21.19 -19.19
CA VAL A 782 14.26 20.71 -20.53
C VAL A 782 15.01 19.43 -20.89
N LEU A 783 16.29 19.32 -20.50
CA LEU A 783 17.09 18.10 -20.64
C LEU A 783 16.56 16.96 -19.75
N GLN A 784 16.08 17.25 -18.54
CA GLN A 784 15.40 16.25 -17.70
C GLN A 784 14.07 15.79 -18.32
N ALA A 785 13.29 16.71 -18.90
CA ALA A 785 12.06 16.36 -19.62
C ALA A 785 12.34 15.47 -20.85
N LEU A 786 13.37 15.82 -21.64
CA LEU A 786 13.86 15.02 -22.75
C LEU A 786 14.40 13.65 -22.30
N SER A 787 15.09 13.60 -21.15
CA SER A 787 15.60 12.37 -20.53
C SER A 787 14.47 11.38 -20.25
N LEU A 788 13.35 11.84 -19.70
CA LEU A 788 12.18 11.01 -19.39
C LEU A 788 11.56 10.42 -20.67
N VAL A 789 11.29 11.26 -21.67
CA VAL A 789 10.73 10.84 -22.97
C VAL A 789 11.63 9.81 -23.67
N LEU A 790 12.95 10.03 -23.67
CA LEU A 790 13.90 9.09 -24.25
C LEU A 790 13.98 7.79 -23.44
N SER A 791 13.89 7.83 -22.11
CA SER A 791 13.87 6.64 -21.27
C SER A 791 12.67 5.75 -21.62
N ASP A 792 11.46 6.33 -21.64
CA ASP A 792 10.22 5.60 -21.92
C ASP A 792 10.25 4.95 -23.32
N GLU A 793 10.54 5.71 -24.38
CA GLU A 793 10.55 5.20 -25.76
C GLU A 793 11.68 4.17 -26.04
N ILE A 794 12.88 4.34 -25.45
CA ILE A 794 14.01 3.43 -25.66
C ILE A 794 13.82 2.11 -24.89
N VAL A 795 13.38 2.17 -23.63
CA VAL A 795 13.10 0.97 -22.84
C VAL A 795 11.99 0.15 -23.51
N PHE A 796 10.95 0.82 -24.00
CA PHE A 796 9.85 0.19 -24.74
C PHE A 796 10.28 -0.48 -26.05
N ASP A 797 11.15 0.14 -26.86
CA ASP A 797 11.62 -0.48 -28.11
C ASP A 797 12.57 -1.67 -27.87
N ILE A 798 13.50 -1.58 -26.91
CA ILE A 798 14.53 -2.61 -26.72
C ILE A 798 14.06 -3.77 -25.83
N ARG A 799 13.40 -3.46 -24.70
CA ARG A 799 12.95 -4.46 -23.72
C ARG A 799 11.60 -5.03 -24.10
N GLU A 800 10.57 -4.20 -24.15
CA GLU A 800 9.17 -4.67 -24.28
C GLU A 800 8.83 -5.13 -25.71
N LYS A 801 9.34 -4.44 -26.74
CA LYS A 801 9.05 -4.73 -28.16
C LYS A 801 10.05 -5.69 -28.82
N GLN A 802 11.32 -5.67 -28.42
CA GLN A 802 12.35 -6.55 -29.01
C GLN A 802 12.80 -7.70 -28.09
N GLY A 803 12.53 -7.68 -26.78
CA GLY A 803 12.92 -8.74 -25.84
C GLY A 803 14.43 -8.89 -25.64
N LEU A 804 15.22 -7.84 -25.94
CA LEU A 804 16.69 -7.95 -26.02
C LEU A 804 17.42 -7.52 -24.75
N ALA A 805 16.72 -7.11 -23.69
CA ALA A 805 17.30 -6.69 -22.42
C ALA A 805 16.61 -7.37 -21.24
N TYR A 806 17.38 -7.72 -20.20
CA TYR A 806 16.79 -8.14 -18.92
C TYR A 806 16.41 -6.90 -18.11
N ASN A 807 17.44 -6.14 -17.73
CA ASN A 807 17.36 -4.83 -17.09
C ASN A 807 18.17 -3.85 -17.94
N MET A 808 17.64 -2.64 -18.11
CA MET A 808 18.27 -1.56 -18.87
C MET A 808 17.92 -0.20 -18.29
N SER A 809 18.80 0.77 -18.53
CA SER A 809 18.56 2.20 -18.32
C SER A 809 18.94 2.97 -19.58
N ALA A 810 18.21 4.04 -19.86
CA ALA A 810 18.49 4.93 -20.98
C ALA A 810 18.01 6.34 -20.64
N GLY A 811 18.59 7.36 -21.27
CA GLY A 811 18.20 8.76 -21.09
C GLY A 811 19.39 9.71 -21.14
N ILE A 812 19.32 10.74 -20.32
CA ILE A 812 20.32 11.81 -20.18
C ILE A 812 20.66 12.00 -18.70
N GLU A 813 21.95 11.97 -18.36
CA GLU A 813 22.53 12.35 -17.07
C GLU A 813 23.20 13.72 -17.22
N VAL A 814 22.81 14.72 -16.43
CA VAL A 814 23.34 16.09 -16.48
C VAL A 814 24.28 16.33 -15.30
N ILE A 815 25.51 16.76 -15.58
CA ILE A 815 26.56 17.04 -14.58
C ILE A 815 27.25 18.35 -14.97
N LYS A 816 27.06 19.40 -14.15
CA LYS A 816 27.60 20.76 -14.37
C LYS A 816 27.29 21.29 -15.78
N ASP A 817 28.32 21.51 -16.59
CA ASP A 817 28.30 22.04 -17.96
C ASP A 817 28.16 20.95 -19.03
N ARG A 818 27.91 19.68 -18.67
CA ARG A 818 27.95 18.53 -19.58
C ARG A 818 26.77 17.61 -19.38
N ALA A 819 26.34 16.95 -20.45
CA ALA A 819 25.31 15.92 -20.42
C ALA A 819 25.77 14.64 -21.13
N LEU A 820 25.60 13.51 -20.45
CA LEU A 820 25.80 12.16 -20.97
C LEU A 820 24.46 11.65 -21.51
N PHE A 821 24.41 11.37 -22.81
CA PHE A 821 23.29 10.71 -23.49
C PHE A 821 23.62 9.22 -23.59
N PHE A 822 22.80 8.32 -23.07
CA PHE A 822 23.20 6.91 -22.92
C PHE A 822 22.09 5.85 -23.03
N ILE A 823 22.52 4.63 -23.34
CA ILE A 823 21.82 3.36 -23.11
C ILE A 823 22.82 2.43 -22.40
N SER A 824 22.40 1.79 -21.30
CA SER A 824 23.20 0.82 -20.53
C SER A 824 22.33 -0.38 -20.13
N GLN A 825 22.79 -1.61 -20.38
CA GLN A 825 21.94 -2.79 -20.18
C GLN A 825 22.68 -4.12 -19.99
N GLY A 826 22.02 -5.05 -19.29
CA GLY A 826 22.40 -6.46 -19.18
C GLY A 826 21.57 -7.35 -20.12
N THR A 827 22.24 -8.25 -20.84
CA THR A 827 21.64 -9.08 -21.90
C THR A 827 22.35 -10.44 -22.06
N ARG A 828 21.93 -11.24 -23.05
CA ARG A 828 22.64 -12.44 -23.50
C ARG A 828 23.76 -12.05 -24.48
N PRO A 829 24.95 -12.67 -24.45
CA PRO A 829 26.05 -12.36 -25.39
C PRO A 829 25.62 -12.31 -26.86
N GLN A 830 24.80 -13.27 -27.30
CA GLN A 830 24.24 -13.37 -28.66
C GLN A 830 23.33 -12.20 -29.08
N ASN A 831 22.81 -11.40 -28.15
CA ASN A 831 21.94 -10.27 -28.46
C ASN A 831 22.73 -9.01 -28.85
N LEU A 832 24.00 -8.90 -28.41
CA LEU A 832 24.85 -7.72 -28.60
C LEU A 832 24.94 -7.30 -30.07
N ASP A 833 25.11 -8.29 -30.96
CA ASP A 833 25.37 -8.08 -32.38
C ASP A 833 24.11 -7.55 -33.12
N LYS A 834 22.92 -7.75 -32.55
CA LYS A 834 21.64 -7.11 -32.97
C LYS A 834 21.40 -5.76 -32.27
N LEU A 835 21.94 -5.56 -31.08
CA LEU A 835 21.71 -4.38 -30.24
C LEU A 835 22.58 -3.18 -30.63
N ILE A 836 23.90 -3.39 -30.72
CA ILE A 836 24.90 -2.32 -30.88
C ILE A 836 24.65 -1.45 -32.13
N PRO A 837 24.31 -2.02 -33.32
CA PRO A 837 23.99 -1.21 -34.49
C PRO A 837 22.75 -0.31 -34.35
N GLN A 838 21.87 -0.59 -33.38
CA GLN A 838 20.62 0.16 -33.19
C GLN A 838 20.77 1.39 -32.28
N TYR A 839 21.69 1.40 -31.32
CA TYR A 839 21.78 2.50 -30.33
C TYR A 839 21.82 3.91 -30.96
N PRO A 840 22.58 4.18 -32.05
CA PRO A 840 22.62 5.51 -32.68
C PRO A 840 21.34 5.93 -33.41
N LYS A 841 20.30 5.07 -33.49
CA LYS A 841 18.99 5.43 -34.08
C LYS A 841 18.13 6.26 -33.11
N PHE A 842 18.27 6.00 -31.81
CA PHE A 842 17.43 6.58 -30.76
C PHE A 842 17.80 8.02 -30.43
N PHE A 843 19.08 8.38 -30.59
CA PHE A 843 19.57 9.74 -30.35
C PHE A 843 19.58 10.58 -31.62
N ARG A 844 18.47 10.55 -32.36
CA ARG A 844 18.21 11.39 -33.53
C ARG A 844 16.96 12.23 -33.25
N PRO A 845 16.86 13.49 -33.73
CA PRO A 845 15.66 14.30 -33.52
C PRO A 845 14.37 13.60 -33.98
N SER A 846 14.44 12.72 -34.98
CA SER A 846 13.32 11.90 -35.47
C SER A 846 12.75 10.91 -34.45
N ALA A 847 13.49 10.58 -33.38
CA ALA A 847 12.94 9.79 -32.27
C ALA A 847 11.81 10.53 -31.53
N LEU A 848 11.71 11.86 -31.70
CA LEU A 848 10.69 12.72 -31.11
C LEU A 848 9.57 13.10 -32.10
N ASP A 849 9.55 12.53 -33.30
CA ASP A 849 8.50 12.83 -34.29
C ASP A 849 7.11 12.46 -33.74
N SER A 850 7.03 11.40 -32.94
CA SER A 850 5.81 10.94 -32.25
C SER A 850 5.54 11.60 -30.88
N LEU A 851 6.32 12.60 -30.47
CA LEU A 851 6.14 13.30 -29.20
C LEU A 851 5.02 14.35 -29.30
N THR A 852 3.98 14.15 -28.48
CA THR A 852 2.87 15.09 -28.23
C THR A 852 3.02 15.76 -26.86
N GLN A 853 2.31 16.88 -26.63
CA GLN A 853 2.34 17.59 -25.35
C GLN A 853 1.76 16.73 -24.21
N GLU A 854 0.69 15.98 -24.48
CA GLU A 854 0.10 14.98 -23.58
C GLU A 854 1.12 13.90 -23.14
N LYS A 855 1.89 13.33 -24.08
CA LYS A 855 2.96 12.36 -23.76
C LYS A 855 4.02 12.99 -22.85
N LEU A 856 4.44 14.20 -23.16
CA LEU A 856 5.44 14.94 -22.38
C LEU A 856 4.95 15.19 -20.95
N GLU A 857 3.72 15.68 -20.81
CA GLU A 857 3.06 15.93 -19.53
C GLU A 857 2.85 14.63 -18.73
N LYS A 858 2.53 13.50 -19.37
CA LYS A 858 2.46 12.19 -18.71
C LYS A 858 3.80 11.83 -18.07
N SER A 859 4.89 11.82 -18.84
CA SER A 859 6.22 11.44 -18.32
C SER A 859 6.73 12.43 -17.26
N ILE A 860 6.48 13.74 -17.42
CA ILE A 860 6.79 14.75 -16.40
C ILE A 860 5.98 14.52 -15.12
N ASN A 861 4.65 14.39 -15.20
CA ASN A 861 3.80 14.19 -14.01
C ASN A 861 4.12 12.87 -13.28
N MET A 862 4.47 11.80 -14.00
CA MET A 862 4.96 10.55 -13.41
C MET A 862 6.28 10.76 -12.63
N TYR A 863 7.20 11.59 -13.14
CA TYR A 863 8.43 11.94 -12.43
C TYR A 863 8.15 12.83 -11.20
N LEU A 864 7.34 13.88 -11.35
CA LEU A 864 6.96 14.78 -10.25
C LEU A 864 6.27 14.01 -9.11
N GLY A 865 5.35 13.10 -9.44
CA GLY A 865 4.71 12.21 -8.46
C GLY A 865 5.72 11.31 -7.73
N ARG A 866 6.64 10.67 -8.46
CA ARG A 866 7.72 9.86 -7.86
C ARG A 866 8.65 10.69 -6.96
N MET A 867 8.93 11.95 -7.32
CA MET A 867 9.69 12.88 -6.48
C MET A 867 8.94 13.28 -5.21
N MET A 868 7.62 13.48 -5.27
CA MET A 868 6.79 13.67 -4.07
C MET A 868 6.83 12.44 -3.15
N PHE A 869 6.62 11.23 -3.69
CA PHE A 869 6.67 9.99 -2.89
C PHE A 869 8.03 9.76 -2.22
N ARG A 870 9.15 10.01 -2.92
CA ARG A 870 10.49 9.89 -2.31
C ARG A 870 10.74 10.90 -1.18
N ARG A 871 10.06 12.05 -1.19
CA ARG A 871 10.19 13.13 -0.20
C ARG A 871 9.16 13.05 0.94
N LEU A 872 8.44 11.93 1.10
CA LEU A 872 7.48 11.78 2.19
C LEU A 872 8.14 11.65 3.58
N SER A 873 9.22 10.87 3.73
CA SER A 873 9.88 10.69 5.03
C SER A 873 10.73 11.90 5.42
N SER A 874 10.76 12.21 6.71
CA SER A 874 11.51 13.33 7.29
C SER A 874 13.01 13.28 6.95
N ILE A 875 13.63 12.10 6.98
CA ILE A 875 15.06 11.97 6.65
C ILE A 875 15.36 12.15 5.16
N ASN A 876 14.42 11.81 4.26
CA ASN A 876 14.59 12.06 2.83
C ASN A 876 14.40 13.55 2.51
N GLN A 877 13.48 14.24 3.20
CA GLN A 877 13.37 15.71 3.13
C GLN A 877 14.69 16.35 3.57
N ALA A 878 15.28 15.91 4.68
CA ALA A 878 16.59 16.39 5.14
C ALA A 878 17.72 16.12 4.12
N PHE A 879 17.78 14.90 3.56
CA PHE A 879 18.77 14.54 2.54
C PHE A 879 18.69 15.43 1.29
N TYR A 880 17.51 15.58 0.68
CA TYR A 880 17.36 16.32 -0.57
C TYR A 880 17.71 17.81 -0.40
N LEU A 881 17.30 18.43 0.73
CA LEU A 881 17.69 19.80 1.06
C LEU A 881 19.21 19.94 1.24
N GLY A 882 19.84 19.02 1.98
CA GLY A 882 21.30 19.00 2.15
C GLY A 882 22.05 18.86 0.83
N SER A 883 21.59 18.00 -0.07
CA SER A 883 22.18 17.85 -1.41
C SER A 883 21.98 19.08 -2.31
N SER A 884 20.83 19.75 -2.23
CA SER A 884 20.56 20.97 -2.99
C SER A 884 21.49 22.11 -2.59
N ILE A 885 21.69 22.31 -1.28
CA ILE A 885 22.65 23.30 -0.77
C ILE A 885 24.09 22.93 -1.18
N TYR A 886 24.46 21.65 -1.16
CA TYR A 886 25.81 21.20 -1.55
C TYR A 886 26.14 21.44 -3.03
N PHE A 887 25.23 21.06 -3.94
CA PHE A 887 25.48 21.10 -5.38
C PHE A 887 25.14 22.44 -6.05
N HIS A 888 24.12 23.15 -5.54
CA HIS A 888 23.56 24.33 -6.21
C HIS A 888 23.65 25.61 -5.38
N GLN A 889 24.03 25.52 -4.08
CA GLN A 889 24.14 26.65 -3.15
C GLN A 889 22.84 27.46 -2.96
N ASP A 890 21.70 26.88 -3.34
CA ASP A 890 20.36 27.47 -3.26
C ASP A 890 19.41 26.45 -2.59
N GLU A 891 18.83 26.83 -1.46
CA GLU A 891 17.90 25.99 -0.70
C GLU A 891 16.53 25.82 -1.38
N ASN A 892 16.23 26.63 -2.40
CA ASN A 892 15.01 26.58 -3.21
C ASN A 892 15.22 25.84 -4.53
N TYR A 893 16.45 25.44 -4.88
CA TYR A 893 16.79 24.88 -6.19
C TYR A 893 15.86 23.74 -6.60
N ASP A 894 15.65 22.76 -5.71
CA ASP A 894 14.72 21.65 -5.89
C ASP A 894 13.32 22.10 -6.33
N LYS A 895 12.78 23.12 -5.65
CA LYS A 895 11.44 23.65 -5.93
C LYS A 895 11.43 24.37 -7.27
N VAL A 896 12.39 25.25 -7.51
CA VAL A 896 12.52 26.03 -8.75
C VAL A 896 12.70 25.09 -9.95
N PHE A 897 13.52 24.04 -9.83
CA PHE A 897 13.73 23.02 -10.85
C PHE A 897 12.47 22.21 -11.13
N LEU A 898 11.73 21.77 -10.10
CA LEU A 898 10.48 21.02 -10.29
C LEU A 898 9.36 21.91 -10.88
N ASP A 899 9.28 23.19 -10.49
CA ASP A 899 8.37 24.18 -11.07
C ASP A 899 8.77 24.50 -12.54
N GLN A 900 10.06 24.62 -12.86
CA GLN A 900 10.54 24.78 -14.24
C GLN A 900 10.20 23.54 -15.08
N LEU A 901 10.54 22.34 -14.60
CA LEU A 901 10.28 21.06 -15.26
C LEU A 901 8.80 20.87 -15.59
N LYS A 902 7.90 21.28 -14.68
CA LYS A 902 6.45 21.25 -14.88
C LYS A 902 5.96 22.16 -16.01
N ASN A 903 6.70 23.22 -16.34
CA ASN A 903 6.33 24.20 -17.38
C ASN A 903 7.01 23.92 -18.75
N VAL A 904 7.80 22.85 -18.88
CA VAL A 904 8.47 22.50 -20.15
C VAL A 904 7.44 22.03 -21.19
N ASN A 905 7.56 22.53 -22.43
CA ASN A 905 6.71 22.16 -23.55
C ASN A 905 7.47 21.42 -24.68
N VAL A 906 6.73 20.82 -25.60
CA VAL A 906 7.31 20.01 -26.70
C VAL A 906 8.21 20.79 -27.66
N ALA A 907 8.02 22.10 -27.83
CA ALA A 907 8.94 22.90 -28.64
C ALA A 907 10.30 23.03 -27.96
N ASP A 908 10.33 23.24 -26.63
CA ASP A 908 11.57 23.29 -25.84
C ASP A 908 12.33 21.97 -25.98
N VAL A 909 11.64 20.84 -25.73
CA VAL A 909 12.21 19.49 -25.82
C VAL A 909 12.75 19.20 -27.22
N LYS A 910 12.00 19.57 -28.28
CA LYS A 910 12.46 19.41 -29.68
C LYS A 910 13.58 20.38 -30.06
N ASN A 911 13.75 21.49 -29.35
CA ASN A 911 14.86 22.42 -29.55
C ASN A 911 16.13 21.98 -28.79
N ALA A 912 16.01 21.55 -27.53
CA ALA A 912 17.09 20.92 -26.78
C ALA A 912 17.61 19.66 -27.50
N ALA A 913 16.72 18.86 -28.10
CA ALA A 913 17.08 17.72 -28.94
C ALA A 913 17.96 18.11 -30.14
N LYS A 914 17.58 19.17 -30.89
CA LYS A 914 18.40 19.71 -32.00
C LYS A 914 19.74 20.28 -31.51
N LYS A 915 19.74 20.92 -30.33
CA LYS A 915 20.91 21.57 -29.71
C LYS A 915 21.93 20.53 -29.21
N TYR A 916 21.47 19.41 -28.65
CA TYR A 916 22.33 18.52 -27.85
C TYR A 916 22.35 17.02 -28.20
N MET A 917 21.37 16.44 -28.90
CA MET A 917 21.37 14.98 -29.18
C MET A 917 22.37 14.56 -30.30
N LYS A 918 23.25 15.45 -30.75
CA LYS A 918 24.25 15.11 -31.78
C LYS A 918 25.34 14.22 -31.17
N ALA A 919 25.39 12.94 -31.57
CA ALA A 919 26.42 12.01 -31.13
C ALA A 919 27.83 12.39 -31.64
N VAL A 920 28.54 13.21 -30.88
CA VAL A 920 29.96 13.55 -31.09
C VAL A 920 30.81 12.52 -30.36
N ASN A 921 31.82 11.97 -31.04
CA ASN A 921 32.82 11.06 -30.46
C ASN A 921 32.25 9.96 -29.54
N PRO A 922 31.28 9.15 -30.03
CA PRO A 922 30.53 8.22 -29.18
C PRO A 922 31.42 7.16 -28.52
N LEU A 923 30.95 6.72 -27.36
CA LEU A 923 31.54 5.74 -26.48
C LEU A 923 30.77 4.43 -26.62
N LEU A 924 31.48 3.31 -26.75
CA LEU A 924 30.95 1.95 -26.70
C LEU A 924 31.73 1.14 -25.68
N LEU A 925 31.04 0.47 -24.77
CA LEU A 925 31.59 -0.51 -23.85
C LEU A 925 30.80 -1.81 -23.94
N VAL A 926 31.51 -2.92 -24.10
CA VAL A 926 30.97 -4.27 -24.14
C VAL A 926 31.77 -5.15 -23.18
N VAL A 927 31.08 -5.92 -22.34
CA VAL A 927 31.63 -7.10 -21.67
C VAL A 927 30.81 -8.30 -22.15
N ARG A 928 31.47 -9.28 -22.78
CA ARG A 928 30.83 -10.42 -23.46
C ARG A 928 31.13 -11.74 -22.76
#